data_AF-A0A962RLF5-F1
#
_entry.id   AF-A0A962RLF5-F1
#
_cell.length_a   1.000
_cell.length_b   1.000
_cell.length_c   1.000
_cell.angle_alpha   90.00
_cell.angle_beta   90.00
_cell.angle_gamma   90.00
#
_symmetry.space_group_name_H-M   'P 1'
#
loop_
_entity.id
_entity.type
_entity.pdbx_description
1 polymer ?
#
loop_
_entity_poly.entity_id
_entity_poly.type
_entity_poly.pdbx_seq_one_letter_code
_entity_poly.pdbx_strand_id
1 'polypeptide(L)'
;YGYDRAFTSTPPRAEKRLVVLDPTAGGGSIPFEALRLGHDVISNELNPVATVIQYATLDYPRRFGPSLTEDIRRWGEELVAYVGEKMEPVTPFCELPEHQIAELKQHLHKHPSLVSDFAGPEHDQTGLIYCRQVACPHCGGQAPLLNAFRLAKEDGEQWAVRLHIRSKSHVDIEPYRVTGSLSKSQSAEMDAGTVTDGKGVCLHCKQVIDGDEIASQGRGESPHGSMHDRLFAIAAVRFQPKLKKNGDVDRYTSGERAGEIKTHKVRFFRAPTKRDFDAIAMAEQMLKQQWDYFERLDLIPTEDVPAGHKTGDAGGAGSGTDKPLKLGTDKWFKMFTARQLLGHLAMMDGLREMKPRILAALGDDRGRAVITYLQFAIDKGVDYNSTQTRWHYSRGVINNTFARHDFSFKWTFGEMVFAGPGSGPAWTLSQIVDAYSGMMELLRSSRSDSRLEIINGSGAMMSRVQAASVDLVVNDPPYYNNVMYSELADYFYVWQKRSLRELYPGLFDSYLTDKQSEAVANPHRDGSAESAKQQYEKLMREMYSECHRVTKPDGRMVLMFTHKSQEGWETLTQALIDSGWCINATYPVESEAGHSMHIRDNASAESSIFLVCHKRATNGNEPGLWKAFGGQGVQQRIVDEVQAGLGEFEALSLRPVDTMVASYGRALRVLSEKWPVLDGDEPVSPIRALNEASRVVAQHHIQKLTEGRLKVEDLTPEAAMAVTLYGICGLQPIRYDEVLNIARSLGIAIESRTAGYDAAGKNIGYATEAAGRRASRSDDIVGYHAPLV
;
A
#
# COMPACT_ATOMS: atom_id res chain seq x y z
N TYR A 1 9.09 2.08 -7.22
CA TYR A 1 8.43 2.19 -8.53
C TYR A 1 9.08 1.18 -9.46
N GLY A 2 8.54 -0.04 -9.56
CA GLY A 2 9.24 -1.20 -10.13
C GLY A 2 8.40 -1.93 -11.16
N TYR A 3 8.33 -1.37 -12.37
CA TYR A 3 7.74 -2.04 -13.52
C TYR A 3 8.74 -2.00 -14.68
N ASP A 4 9.64 -2.98 -14.75
CA ASP A 4 10.61 -3.07 -15.86
C ASP A 4 9.88 -3.02 -17.22
N ARG A 5 8.68 -3.63 -17.32
CA ARG A 5 7.86 -3.62 -18.54
C ARG A 5 7.36 -2.23 -18.96
N ALA A 6 7.09 -1.33 -18.01
CA ALA A 6 6.48 -0.02 -18.32
C ALA A 6 7.48 0.91 -19.03
N PHE A 7 8.78 0.62 -18.88
CA PHE A 7 9.86 1.46 -19.37
C PHE A 7 10.78 0.75 -20.38
N THR A 8 10.47 -0.49 -20.79
CA THR A 8 11.18 -1.18 -21.88
C THR A 8 10.95 -0.54 -23.24
N SER A 9 9.88 0.23 -23.40
CA SER A 9 9.59 1.05 -24.57
C SER A 9 9.70 2.52 -24.20
N THR A 10 10.49 3.29 -24.96
CA THR A 10 10.42 4.75 -24.92
C THR A 10 9.53 5.18 -26.10
N PRO A 11 8.25 5.50 -25.86
CA PRO A 11 7.40 5.99 -26.92
C PRO A 11 8.02 7.23 -27.58
N PRO A 12 7.88 7.40 -28.92
CA PRO A 12 8.33 8.61 -29.58
C PRO A 12 7.58 9.81 -29.00
N ARG A 13 8.22 10.99 -29.03
CA ARG A 13 7.57 12.23 -28.61
C ARG A 13 6.30 12.43 -29.43
N ALA A 14 5.26 12.94 -28.78
CA ALA A 14 4.04 13.29 -29.47
C ALA A 14 4.31 14.40 -30.51
N GLU A 15 3.79 14.24 -31.73
CA GLU A 15 3.87 15.25 -32.77
C GLU A 15 3.09 16.52 -32.39
N LYS A 16 1.99 16.35 -31.63
CA LYS A 16 1.16 17.43 -31.10
C LYS A 16 1.37 17.58 -29.60
N ARG A 17 1.75 18.80 -29.18
CA ARG A 17 1.80 19.19 -27.76
C ARG A 17 0.38 19.43 -27.25
N LEU A 18 0.06 18.84 -26.09
CA LEU A 18 -1.24 18.90 -25.43
C LEU A 18 -1.04 19.50 -24.03
N VAL A 19 -2.09 20.06 -23.46
CA VAL A 19 -2.20 20.36 -22.03
C VAL A 19 -2.89 19.18 -21.35
N VAL A 20 -2.14 18.46 -20.51
CA VAL A 20 -2.60 17.29 -19.76
C VAL A 20 -2.83 17.67 -18.30
N LEU A 21 -3.99 17.33 -17.75
CA LEU A 21 -4.33 17.54 -16.34
C LEU A 21 -4.52 16.19 -15.64
N ASP A 22 -3.91 16.07 -14.46
CA ASP A 22 -4.30 15.08 -13.45
C ASP A 22 -4.86 15.81 -12.22
N PRO A 23 -6.16 15.66 -11.90
CA PRO A 23 -6.80 16.37 -10.80
C PRO A 23 -6.51 15.76 -9.41
N THR A 24 -6.02 14.52 -9.35
CA THR A 24 -5.70 13.78 -8.11
C THR A 24 -4.35 13.07 -8.27
N ALA A 25 -3.31 13.85 -8.54
CA ALA A 25 -2.05 13.36 -9.08
C ALA A 25 -1.24 12.47 -8.13
N GLY A 26 -1.53 12.46 -6.82
CA GLY A 26 -0.83 11.65 -5.84
C GLY A 26 0.68 11.86 -5.92
N GLY A 27 1.43 10.77 -6.16
CA GLY A 27 2.89 10.81 -6.33
C GLY A 27 3.40 11.36 -7.67
N GLY A 28 2.52 11.63 -8.64
CA GLY A 28 2.84 12.27 -9.91
C GLY A 28 3.14 11.33 -11.09
N SER A 29 2.77 10.06 -11.05
CA SER A 29 3.11 9.09 -12.12
C SER A 29 2.54 9.48 -13.49
N ILE A 30 1.26 9.86 -13.56
CA ILE A 30 0.59 10.31 -14.80
C ILE A 30 1.23 11.62 -15.31
N PRO A 31 1.37 12.67 -14.48
CA PRO A 31 2.13 13.88 -14.82
C PRO A 31 3.55 13.59 -15.34
N PHE A 32 4.28 12.67 -14.71
CA PHE A 32 5.64 12.32 -15.07
C PHE A 32 5.71 11.75 -16.50
N GLU A 33 4.83 10.81 -16.84
CA GLU A 33 4.83 10.23 -18.19
C GLU A 33 4.36 11.24 -19.24
N ALA A 34 3.38 12.09 -18.92
CA ALA A 34 2.94 13.17 -19.81
C ALA A 34 4.09 14.16 -20.13
N LEU A 35 4.90 14.53 -19.13
CA LEU A 35 6.12 15.33 -19.34
C LEU A 35 7.13 14.59 -20.21
N ARG A 36 7.32 13.28 -19.99
CA ARG A 36 8.22 12.43 -20.78
C ARG A 36 7.81 12.37 -22.26
N LEU A 37 6.51 12.39 -22.54
CA LEU A 37 5.95 12.41 -23.90
C LEU A 37 6.02 13.79 -24.58
N GLY A 38 6.38 14.84 -23.84
CA GLY A 38 6.53 16.20 -24.36
C GLY A 38 5.29 17.09 -24.24
N HIS A 39 4.34 16.74 -23.38
CA HIS A 39 3.13 17.53 -23.14
C HIS A 39 3.31 18.57 -22.04
N ASP A 40 2.50 19.64 -22.08
CA ASP A 40 2.34 20.55 -20.95
C ASP A 40 1.49 19.88 -19.89
N VAL A 41 1.83 20.06 -18.61
CA VAL A 41 1.22 19.32 -17.52
C VAL A 41 0.75 20.27 -16.42
N ILE A 42 -0.49 20.05 -15.99
CA ILE A 42 -1.06 20.59 -14.77
C ILE A 42 -1.27 19.40 -13.83
N SER A 43 -0.66 19.45 -12.65
CA SER A 43 -0.70 18.41 -11.65
C SER A 43 -1.35 18.97 -10.40
N ASN A 44 -2.54 18.48 -10.05
CA ASN A 44 -3.27 18.94 -8.87
C ASN A 44 -3.36 17.84 -7.82
N GLU A 45 -3.16 18.20 -6.55
CA GLU A 45 -3.30 17.28 -5.43
C GLU A 45 -3.74 18.00 -4.16
N LEU A 46 -4.69 17.42 -3.44
CA LEU A 46 -5.19 17.99 -2.20
C LEU A 46 -4.15 17.89 -1.08
N ASN A 47 -3.44 16.76 -1.01
CA ASN A 47 -2.57 16.45 0.10
C ASN A 47 -1.20 17.18 -0.01
N PRO A 48 -0.79 17.98 1.00
CA PRO A 48 0.49 18.68 0.97
C PRO A 48 1.71 17.76 0.87
N VAL A 49 1.69 16.60 1.55
CA VAL A 49 2.78 15.62 1.53
C VAL A 49 2.98 15.09 0.11
N ALA A 50 1.89 14.70 -0.55
CA ALA A 50 1.91 14.24 -1.94
C ALA A 50 2.29 15.38 -2.91
N THR A 51 1.86 16.61 -2.64
CA THR A 51 2.24 17.77 -3.46
C THR A 51 3.75 18.04 -3.42
N VAL A 52 4.40 17.95 -2.26
CA VAL A 52 5.86 18.06 -2.17
C VAL A 52 6.55 16.91 -2.91
N ILE A 53 6.01 15.69 -2.85
CA ILE A 53 6.50 14.56 -3.65
C ILE A 53 6.45 14.90 -5.13
N GLN A 54 5.40 15.56 -5.62
CA GLN A 54 5.33 15.98 -7.03
C GLN A 54 6.43 16.97 -7.43
N TYR A 55 6.84 17.91 -6.56
CA TYR A 55 8.02 18.74 -6.85
C TYR A 55 9.28 17.89 -7.04
N ALA A 56 9.46 16.87 -6.21
CA ALA A 56 10.60 15.96 -6.28
C ALA A 56 10.49 14.90 -7.39
N THR A 57 9.30 14.59 -7.90
CA THR A 57 9.11 13.64 -9.00
C THR A 57 9.13 14.35 -10.36
N LEU A 58 8.57 15.55 -10.44
CA LEU A 58 8.28 16.24 -11.71
C LEU A 58 9.22 17.41 -11.99
N ASP A 59 9.43 18.28 -11.01
CA ASP A 59 10.11 19.55 -11.20
C ASP A 59 11.63 19.43 -11.02
N TYR A 60 12.10 19.01 -9.85
CA TYR A 60 13.52 18.95 -9.52
C TYR A 60 14.33 18.04 -10.45
N PRO A 61 13.87 16.82 -10.78
CA PRO A 61 14.51 15.96 -11.76
C PRO A 61 14.78 16.66 -13.10
N ARG A 62 13.80 17.42 -13.58
CA ARG A 62 13.87 18.11 -14.86
C ARG A 62 14.73 19.37 -14.81
N ARG A 63 14.62 20.13 -13.72
CA ARG A 63 15.30 21.41 -13.53
C ARG A 63 16.79 21.25 -13.27
N PHE A 64 17.18 20.28 -12.44
CA PHE A 64 18.57 20.12 -11.97
C PHE A 64 19.29 18.93 -12.60
N GLY A 65 18.55 17.97 -13.13
CA GLY A 65 19.11 16.79 -13.78
C GLY A 65 20.03 15.96 -12.87
N PRO A 66 20.92 15.14 -13.46
CA PRO A 66 21.76 14.20 -12.70
C PRO A 66 22.74 14.86 -11.73
N SER A 67 23.01 16.17 -11.90
CA SER A 67 23.95 16.90 -11.05
C SER A 67 23.47 16.99 -9.59
N LEU A 68 22.15 16.96 -9.34
CA LEU A 68 21.60 17.08 -8.00
C LEU A 68 21.92 15.86 -7.12
N THR A 69 22.15 14.70 -7.73
CA THR A 69 22.49 13.45 -7.03
C THR A 69 23.71 13.62 -6.13
N GLU A 70 24.72 14.36 -6.59
CA GLU A 70 25.95 14.58 -5.82
C GLU A 70 25.72 15.50 -4.63
N ASP A 71 24.88 16.53 -4.78
CA ASP A 71 24.54 17.41 -3.67
C ASP A 71 23.69 16.68 -2.61
N ILE A 72 22.71 15.87 -3.03
CA ILE A 72 21.90 15.04 -2.13
C ILE A 72 22.80 14.08 -1.36
N ARG A 73 23.73 13.40 -2.05
CA ARG A 73 24.68 12.48 -1.43
C ARG A 73 25.56 13.19 -0.43
N ARG A 74 26.23 14.27 -0.83
CA ARG A 74 27.17 15.01 0.03
C ARG A 74 26.51 15.50 1.32
N TRP A 75 25.39 16.22 1.20
CA TRP A 75 24.71 16.77 2.38
C TRP A 75 24.02 15.67 3.20
N GLY A 76 23.57 14.60 2.54
CA GLY A 76 23.04 13.42 3.21
C GLY A 76 24.09 12.69 4.03
N GLU A 77 25.30 12.50 3.49
CA GLU A 77 26.42 11.87 4.21
C GLU A 77 26.82 12.70 5.43
N GLU A 78 26.79 14.03 5.31
CA GLU A 78 27.00 14.92 6.45
C GLU A 78 25.91 14.75 7.51
N LEU A 79 24.64 14.65 7.11
CA LEU A 79 23.51 14.38 8.02
C LEU A 79 23.64 13.02 8.71
N VAL A 80 24.03 11.98 7.97
CA VAL A 80 24.29 10.64 8.52
C VAL A 80 25.43 10.68 9.54
N ALA A 81 26.51 11.41 9.25
CA ALA A 81 27.62 11.58 10.19
C ALA A 81 27.19 12.32 11.46
N TYR A 82 26.43 13.41 11.33
CA TYR A 82 25.87 14.16 12.47
C TYR A 82 25.04 13.25 13.38
N VAL A 83 24.10 12.49 12.80
CA VAL A 83 23.23 11.58 13.54
C VAL A 83 24.04 10.45 14.18
N GLY A 84 25.03 9.92 13.44
CA GLY A 84 25.95 8.90 13.92
C GLY A 84 26.67 9.32 15.19
N GLU A 85 27.23 10.53 15.22
CA GLU A 85 27.92 11.09 16.41
C GLU A 85 26.97 11.22 17.62
N LYS A 86 25.72 11.68 17.40
CA LYS A 86 24.74 11.84 18.48
C LYS A 86 24.21 10.50 19.01
N MET A 87 24.10 9.49 18.13
CA MET A 87 23.45 8.21 18.44
C MET A 87 24.44 7.08 18.76
N GLU A 88 25.74 7.26 18.55
CA GLU A 88 26.78 6.28 18.87
C GLU A 88 26.71 5.81 20.35
N PRO A 89 26.54 6.69 21.36
CA PRO A 89 26.46 6.25 22.76
C PRO A 89 25.33 5.23 23.00
N VAL A 90 24.20 5.38 22.29
CA VAL A 90 22.99 4.55 22.45
C VAL A 90 22.87 3.45 21.39
N THR A 91 23.96 3.18 20.66
CA THR A 91 24.05 2.14 19.63
C THR A 91 25.27 1.25 19.86
N PRO A 92 25.34 0.52 21.00
CA PRO A 92 26.52 -0.27 21.32
C PRO A 92 26.61 -1.53 20.46
N PHE A 93 27.81 -1.84 19.98
CA PHE A 93 28.15 -3.16 19.47
C PHE A 93 28.75 -4.02 20.59
N CYS A 94 28.24 -5.24 20.75
CA CYS A 94 28.63 -6.18 21.80
C CYS A 94 29.62 -7.24 21.30
N GLU A 95 30.42 -7.79 22.22
CA GLU A 95 31.29 -8.93 21.95
C GLU A 95 30.50 -10.14 21.43
N LEU A 96 31.13 -10.93 20.56
CA LEU A 96 30.48 -12.10 19.99
C LEU A 96 30.15 -13.14 21.08
N PRO A 97 28.95 -13.73 21.05
CA PRO A 97 28.61 -14.84 21.93
C PRO A 97 29.58 -16.01 21.78
N GLU A 98 29.82 -16.77 22.86
CA GLU A 98 30.74 -17.92 22.86
C GLU A 98 30.46 -18.92 21.73
N HIS A 99 29.18 -19.19 21.44
CA HIS A 99 28.79 -20.09 20.37
C HIS A 99 29.18 -19.56 18.98
N GLN A 100 29.13 -18.24 18.75
CA GLN A 100 29.58 -17.62 17.49
C GLN A 100 31.10 -17.70 17.35
N ILE A 101 31.84 -17.52 18.45
CA ILE A 101 33.29 -17.71 18.47
C ILE A 101 33.64 -19.18 18.19
N ALA A 102 32.87 -20.13 18.75
CA ALA A 102 33.06 -21.55 18.50
C ALA A 102 32.79 -21.91 17.01
N GLU A 103 31.72 -21.40 16.41
CA GLU A 103 31.44 -21.55 14.98
C GLU A 103 32.56 -20.96 14.12
N LEU A 104 33.07 -19.78 14.47
CA LEU A 104 34.20 -19.16 13.76
C LEU A 104 35.48 -20.00 13.88
N LYS A 105 35.78 -20.54 15.06
CA LYS A 105 36.91 -21.47 15.29
C LYS A 105 36.78 -22.74 14.44
N GLN A 106 35.58 -23.29 14.34
CA GLN A 106 35.30 -24.45 13.51
C GLN A 106 35.48 -24.13 12.01
N HIS A 107 34.94 -22.99 11.56
CA HIS A 107 35.08 -22.51 10.19
C HIS A 107 36.56 -22.32 9.81
N LEU A 108 37.35 -21.72 10.70
CA LEU A 108 38.77 -21.44 10.50
C LEU A 108 39.72 -22.49 11.09
N HIS A 109 39.30 -23.75 11.23
CA HIS A 109 40.11 -24.81 11.84
C HIS A 109 41.49 -25.02 11.17
N LYS A 110 41.64 -24.72 9.87
CA LYS A 110 42.94 -24.74 9.15
C LYS A 110 43.76 -23.46 9.31
N HIS A 111 43.15 -22.39 9.79
CA HIS A 111 43.76 -21.07 9.96
C HIS A 111 43.42 -20.48 11.36
N PRO A 112 43.77 -21.18 12.46
CA PRO A 112 43.36 -20.79 13.81
C PRO A 112 43.90 -19.41 14.22
N SER A 113 45.03 -18.97 13.65
CA SER A 113 45.59 -17.64 13.90
C SER A 113 44.70 -16.49 13.40
N LEU A 114 43.81 -16.74 12.43
CA LEU A 114 42.89 -15.71 11.93
C LEU A 114 41.66 -15.53 12.82
N VAL A 115 41.41 -16.43 13.79
CA VAL A 115 40.21 -16.32 14.64
C VAL A 115 40.21 -15.01 15.41
N SER A 116 41.35 -14.58 15.97
CA SER A 116 41.46 -13.31 16.70
C SER A 116 41.08 -12.10 15.87
N ASP A 117 41.36 -12.13 14.56
CA ASP A 117 41.12 -11.00 13.65
C ASP A 117 39.62 -10.81 13.37
N PHE A 118 38.80 -11.85 13.57
CA PHE A 118 37.36 -11.87 13.30
C PHE A 118 36.50 -12.14 14.54
N ALA A 119 37.11 -12.31 15.72
CA ALA A 119 36.44 -12.59 16.99
C ALA A 119 36.21 -11.36 17.87
N GLY A 120 36.38 -10.14 17.33
CA GLY A 120 36.04 -8.89 18.02
C GLY A 120 34.53 -8.68 18.14
N PRO A 121 34.07 -7.45 18.50
CA PRO A 121 32.65 -7.14 18.59
C PRO A 121 31.88 -7.46 17.32
N GLU A 122 30.57 -7.63 17.46
CA GLU A 122 29.67 -7.62 16.32
C GLU A 122 29.91 -6.38 15.46
N HIS A 123 29.87 -6.55 14.15
CA HIS A 123 30.18 -5.49 13.20
C HIS A 123 28.99 -4.54 13.00
N ASP A 124 27.78 -5.07 13.11
CA ASP A 124 26.54 -4.34 12.82
C ASP A 124 25.34 -4.98 13.51
N GLN A 125 24.26 -4.21 13.67
CA GLN A 125 22.97 -4.67 14.15
C GLN A 125 21.89 -4.34 13.13
N THR A 126 21.36 -5.36 12.49
CA THR A 126 20.35 -5.24 11.43
C THR A 126 18.91 -5.16 11.95
N GLY A 127 18.71 -5.37 13.26
CA GLY A 127 17.42 -5.16 13.90
C GLY A 127 17.47 -5.44 15.39
N LEU A 128 16.98 -4.50 16.20
CA LEU A 128 16.61 -4.76 17.58
C LEU A 128 15.13 -5.16 17.61
N ILE A 129 14.83 -6.30 18.22
CA ILE A 129 13.52 -6.93 18.12
C ILE A 129 12.83 -6.87 19.49
N TYR A 130 11.68 -6.21 19.50
CA TYR A 130 10.90 -5.92 20.69
C TYR A 130 9.61 -6.74 20.69
N CYS A 131 9.10 -7.06 21.88
CA CYS A 131 7.75 -7.54 22.09
C CYS A 131 7.03 -6.65 23.11
N ARG A 132 5.71 -6.58 23.01
CA ARG A 132 4.88 -5.93 24.02
C ARG A 132 4.79 -6.84 25.24
N GLN A 133 4.94 -6.28 26.44
CA GLN A 133 4.79 -7.04 27.68
C GLN A 133 3.74 -6.38 28.59
N VAL A 134 2.89 -7.21 29.19
CA VAL A 134 1.80 -6.80 30.09
C VAL A 134 1.84 -7.59 31.39
N ALA A 135 1.20 -7.08 32.44
CA ALA A 135 0.95 -7.83 33.67
C ALA A 135 -0.28 -8.73 33.52
N CYS A 136 -0.20 -9.98 33.99
CA CYS A 136 -1.35 -10.88 33.99
C CYS A 136 -2.33 -10.49 35.12
N PRO A 137 -3.61 -10.21 34.82
CA PRO A 137 -4.60 -9.82 35.83
C PRO A 137 -4.90 -10.93 36.85
N HIS A 138 -4.66 -12.20 36.47
CA HIS A 138 -5.00 -13.35 37.31
C HIS A 138 -3.91 -13.73 38.31
N CYS A 139 -2.64 -13.60 37.92
CA CYS A 139 -1.53 -14.09 38.73
C CYS A 139 -0.44 -13.04 39.02
N GLY A 140 -0.54 -11.83 38.44
CA GLY A 140 0.45 -10.75 38.55
C GLY A 140 1.75 -10.99 37.79
N GLY A 141 1.84 -12.08 37.01
CA GLY A 141 3.05 -12.43 36.27
C GLY A 141 3.23 -11.57 35.01
N GLN A 142 4.48 -11.25 34.69
CA GLN A 142 4.88 -10.53 33.48
C GLN A 142 4.74 -11.43 32.24
N ALA A 143 3.90 -11.03 31.29
CA ALA A 143 3.52 -11.80 30.12
C ALA A 143 4.03 -11.11 28.84
N PRO A 144 5.16 -11.57 28.26
CA PRO A 144 5.59 -11.12 26.95
C PRO A 144 4.66 -11.66 25.87
N LEU A 145 4.22 -10.80 24.96
CA LEU A 145 3.27 -11.07 23.89
C LEU A 145 4.01 -11.19 22.56
N LEU A 146 4.27 -12.42 22.13
CA LEU A 146 4.92 -12.75 20.87
C LEU A 146 3.89 -13.31 19.89
N ASN A 147 3.82 -12.79 18.68
CA ASN A 147 2.98 -13.35 17.61
C ASN A 147 3.54 -14.67 17.05
N ALA A 148 4.85 -14.89 17.17
CA ALA A 148 5.54 -16.13 16.83
C ALA A 148 6.84 -16.23 17.63
N PHE A 149 7.34 -17.44 17.83
CA PHE A 149 8.67 -17.67 18.41
C PHE A 149 9.78 -17.67 17.34
N ARG A 150 9.43 -17.59 16.06
CA ARG A 150 10.39 -17.62 14.95
C ARG A 150 11.07 -16.26 14.75
N LEU A 151 12.38 -16.29 14.57
CA LEU A 151 13.21 -15.14 14.21
C LEU A 151 13.70 -15.19 12.74
N ALA A 152 13.92 -16.39 12.19
CA ALA A 152 14.29 -16.58 10.78
C ALA A 152 13.73 -17.90 10.22
N LYS A 153 13.35 -17.92 8.91
CA LYS A 153 12.81 -19.10 8.21
C LYS A 153 13.67 -19.58 7.02
N GLU A 154 14.82 -18.98 6.77
CA GLU A 154 15.69 -19.37 5.65
C GLU A 154 16.29 -20.76 5.85
N ASP A 155 16.34 -21.58 4.80
CA ASP A 155 16.90 -22.93 4.86
C ASP A 155 18.38 -22.91 5.27
N GLY A 156 18.73 -23.70 6.29
CA GLY A 156 20.09 -23.70 6.89
C GLY A 156 20.37 -22.57 7.87
N GLU A 157 19.51 -21.54 7.96
CA GLU A 157 19.65 -20.36 8.81
C GLU A 157 18.34 -20.08 9.58
N GLN A 158 17.68 -21.14 10.05
CA GLN A 158 16.47 -21.02 10.86
C GLN A 158 16.80 -20.64 12.30
N TRP A 159 16.10 -19.63 12.82
CA TRP A 159 16.27 -19.14 14.19
C TRP A 159 14.94 -19.00 14.90
N ALA A 160 14.94 -19.23 16.20
CA ALA A 160 13.78 -19.15 17.07
C ALA A 160 14.16 -18.62 18.45
N VAL A 161 13.16 -18.39 19.30
CA VAL A 161 13.37 -18.11 20.72
C VAL A 161 12.82 -19.23 21.60
N ARG A 162 13.53 -19.49 22.70
CA ARG A 162 13.08 -20.35 23.79
C ARG A 162 12.70 -19.49 24.99
N LEU A 163 11.59 -19.82 25.63
CA LEU A 163 11.10 -19.12 26.82
C LEU A 163 11.43 -19.93 28.07
N HIS A 164 12.17 -19.34 29.02
CA HIS A 164 12.44 -19.96 30.32
C HIS A 164 11.76 -19.15 31.43
N ILE A 165 10.79 -19.73 32.10
CA ILE A 165 10.07 -19.08 33.19
C ILE A 165 10.91 -19.20 34.46
N ARG A 166 11.48 -18.09 34.95
CA ARG A 166 12.30 -18.06 36.17
C ARG A 166 11.47 -17.70 37.39
N SER A 167 10.59 -16.72 37.24
CA SER A 167 9.70 -16.25 38.30
C SER A 167 8.52 -15.51 37.67
N LYS A 168 7.54 -15.11 38.48
CA LYS A 168 6.42 -14.29 38.00
C LYS A 168 6.88 -12.97 37.36
N SER A 169 7.97 -12.37 37.82
CA SER A 169 8.48 -11.11 37.26
C SER A 169 9.52 -11.30 36.16
N HIS A 170 9.98 -12.53 35.91
CA HIS A 170 11.13 -12.78 35.05
C HIS A 170 10.96 -14.02 34.17
N VAL A 171 10.96 -13.78 32.86
CA VAL A 171 10.95 -14.79 31.80
C VAL A 171 12.16 -14.55 30.92
N ASP A 172 13.10 -15.48 30.83
CA ASP A 172 14.21 -15.37 29.88
C ASP A 172 13.72 -15.72 28.48
N ILE A 173 14.15 -14.94 27.49
CA ILE A 173 13.89 -15.19 26.08
C ILE A 173 15.25 -15.39 25.41
N GLU A 174 15.53 -16.61 24.99
CA GLU A 174 16.84 -17.02 24.48
C GLU A 174 16.75 -17.33 22.98
N PRO A 175 17.36 -16.53 22.11
CA PRO A 175 17.51 -16.88 20.70
C PRO A 175 18.39 -18.11 20.51
N TYR A 176 17.98 -19.03 19.64
CA TYR A 176 18.77 -20.20 19.28
C TYR A 176 18.63 -20.55 17.80
N ARG A 177 19.68 -21.16 17.25
CA ARG A 177 19.68 -21.70 15.89
C ARG A 177 18.98 -23.06 15.87
N VAL A 178 18.05 -23.24 14.94
CA VAL A 178 17.35 -24.50 14.75
C VAL A 178 18.22 -25.42 13.90
N THR A 179 18.56 -26.60 14.44
CA THR A 179 19.35 -27.63 13.75
C THR A 179 18.48 -28.79 13.32
N GLY A 180 18.65 -29.25 12.08
CA GLY A 180 17.89 -30.38 11.52
C GLY A 180 16.55 -30.00 10.90
N SER A 181 15.82 -30.99 10.38
CA SER A 181 14.48 -30.80 9.83
C SER A 181 13.44 -30.77 10.95
N LEU A 182 12.58 -29.75 10.94
CA LEU A 182 11.43 -29.65 11.85
C LEU A 182 10.27 -30.53 11.35
N SER A 183 9.60 -31.23 12.26
CA SER A 183 8.30 -31.83 11.96
C SER A 183 7.23 -30.75 11.72
N LYS A 184 6.12 -31.11 11.07
CA LYS A 184 4.97 -30.19 10.89
C LYS A 184 4.48 -29.61 12.24
N SER A 185 4.45 -30.42 13.30
CA SER A 185 4.02 -29.97 14.64
C SER A 185 5.02 -29.01 15.29
N GLN A 186 6.32 -29.29 15.21
CA GLN A 186 7.35 -28.42 15.76
C GLN A 186 7.38 -27.07 15.03
N SER A 187 7.17 -27.08 13.71
CA SER A 187 7.07 -25.84 12.94
C SER A 187 5.84 -25.03 13.35
N ALA A 188 4.69 -25.69 13.55
CA ALA A 188 3.46 -25.01 13.97
C ALA A 188 3.57 -24.41 15.38
N GLU A 189 4.24 -25.09 16.31
CA GLU A 189 4.48 -24.58 17.67
C GLU A 189 5.33 -23.30 17.65
N MET A 190 6.36 -23.25 16.80
CA MET A 190 7.17 -22.04 16.62
C MET A 190 6.39 -20.86 16.02
N ASP A 191 5.33 -21.15 15.27
CA ASP A 191 4.48 -20.14 14.64
C ASP A 191 3.30 -19.73 15.54
N ALA A 192 3.08 -20.39 16.69
CA ALA A 192 1.90 -20.22 17.55
C ALA A 192 1.95 -19.02 18.53
N GLY A 193 3.15 -18.56 18.93
CA GLY A 193 3.33 -17.39 19.79
C GLY A 193 2.65 -17.47 21.17
N THR A 194 2.54 -16.32 21.85
CA THR A 194 1.80 -16.11 23.11
C THR A 194 0.63 -15.13 22.96
N VAL A 195 0.36 -14.63 21.75
CA VAL A 195 -0.79 -13.77 21.45
C VAL A 195 -1.36 -14.07 20.07
N THR A 196 -2.67 -14.24 20.01
CA THR A 196 -3.43 -14.50 18.78
C THR A 196 -4.77 -13.80 18.87
N ASP A 197 -5.23 -13.19 17.77
CA ASP A 197 -6.54 -12.52 17.69
C ASP A 197 -6.83 -11.51 18.81
N GLY A 198 -5.79 -10.76 19.24
CA GLY A 198 -5.94 -9.77 20.30
C GLY A 198 -5.89 -10.30 21.72
N LYS A 199 -5.82 -11.63 21.91
CA LYS A 199 -5.83 -12.27 23.22
C LYS A 199 -4.47 -12.85 23.56
N GLY A 200 -3.92 -12.44 24.69
CA GLY A 200 -2.65 -12.94 25.20
C GLY A 200 -2.84 -14.21 26.03
N VAL A 201 -1.81 -15.05 26.11
CA VAL A 201 -1.77 -16.20 27.03
C VAL A 201 -0.65 -15.99 28.03
N CYS A 202 -0.99 -15.96 29.31
CA CYS A 202 0.00 -15.81 30.38
C CYS A 202 0.89 -17.06 30.46
N LEU A 203 2.22 -16.87 30.34
CA LEU A 203 3.17 -17.98 30.45
C LEU A 203 3.17 -18.67 31.82
N HIS A 204 2.85 -17.92 32.89
CA HIS A 204 2.87 -18.39 34.28
C HIS A 204 1.65 -19.25 34.65
N CYS A 205 0.43 -18.71 34.55
CA CYS A 205 -0.79 -19.43 34.93
C CYS A 205 -1.56 -20.05 33.75
N LYS A 206 -1.08 -19.87 32.51
CA LYS A 206 -1.71 -20.35 31.25
C LYS A 206 -3.11 -19.80 30.97
N GLN A 207 -3.57 -18.83 31.74
CA GLN A 207 -4.86 -18.19 31.50
C GLN A 207 -4.75 -17.11 30.41
N VAL A 208 -5.87 -16.91 29.74
CA VAL A 208 -6.04 -15.88 28.72
C VAL A 208 -6.10 -14.50 29.37
N ILE A 209 -5.36 -13.56 28.81
CA ILE A 209 -5.43 -12.13 29.09
C ILE A 209 -6.29 -11.52 27.98
N ASP A 210 -7.41 -10.92 28.38
CA ASP A 210 -8.37 -10.35 27.43
C ASP A 210 -7.79 -9.14 26.69
N GLY A 211 -8.25 -8.92 25.46
CA GLY A 211 -7.80 -7.81 24.62
C GLY A 211 -8.14 -6.45 25.21
N ASP A 212 -9.26 -6.31 25.89
CA ASP A 212 -9.66 -5.05 26.54
C ASP A 212 -8.77 -4.74 27.74
N GLU A 213 -8.35 -5.77 28.48
CA GLU A 213 -7.39 -5.64 29.57
C GLU A 213 -5.99 -5.25 29.05
N ILE A 214 -5.54 -5.87 27.95
CA ILE A 214 -4.29 -5.48 27.27
C ILE A 214 -4.37 -4.02 26.83
N ALA A 215 -5.50 -3.60 26.26
CA ALA A 215 -5.70 -2.23 25.80
C ALA A 215 -5.73 -1.24 26.98
N SER A 216 -6.37 -1.60 28.09
CA SER A 216 -6.38 -0.83 29.35
C SER A 216 -4.96 -0.64 29.90
N GLN A 217 -4.12 -1.68 29.89
CA GLN A 217 -2.70 -1.56 30.24
C GLN A 217 -1.92 -0.69 29.24
N GLY A 218 -2.25 -0.75 27.95
CA GLY A 218 -1.70 0.15 26.93
C GLY A 218 -2.01 1.62 27.21
N ARG A 219 -3.22 1.92 27.70
CA ARG A 219 -3.64 3.27 28.12
C ARG A 219 -3.15 3.67 29.50
N GLY A 220 -2.54 2.75 30.27
CA GLY A 220 -2.14 2.98 31.65
C GLY A 220 -3.31 3.09 32.64
N GLU A 221 -4.49 2.57 32.28
CA GLU A 221 -5.72 2.64 33.07
C GLU A 221 -5.93 1.40 33.95
N SER A 222 -5.26 0.30 33.64
CA SER A 222 -5.46 -0.98 34.33
C SER A 222 -4.91 -0.95 35.77
N PRO A 223 -5.66 -1.49 36.75
CA PRO A 223 -5.14 -1.67 38.12
C PRO A 223 -4.09 -2.78 38.23
N HIS A 224 -3.92 -3.60 37.18
CA HIS A 224 -3.00 -4.74 37.18
C HIS A 224 -1.59 -4.39 36.72
N GLY A 225 -1.42 -3.28 35.98
CA GLY A 225 -0.12 -2.83 35.48
C GLY A 225 -0.23 -1.93 34.24
N SER A 226 0.87 -1.81 33.51
CA SER A 226 0.95 -1.07 32.26
C SER A 226 1.69 -1.89 31.22
N MET A 227 1.44 -1.60 29.95
CA MET A 227 2.16 -2.20 28.84
C MET A 227 3.51 -1.52 28.64
N HIS A 228 4.55 -2.29 28.36
CA HIS A 228 5.86 -1.76 28.00
C HIS A 228 6.51 -2.53 26.85
N ASP A 229 7.46 -1.86 26.20
CA ASP A 229 8.24 -2.41 25.09
C ASP A 229 9.47 -3.12 25.61
N ARG A 230 9.55 -4.43 25.36
CA ARG A 230 10.64 -5.27 25.84
C ARG A 230 11.52 -5.71 24.69
N LEU A 231 12.77 -5.26 24.68
CA LEU A 231 13.81 -5.83 23.83
C LEU A 231 14.04 -7.29 24.22
N PHE A 232 13.94 -8.22 23.26
CA PHE A 232 14.13 -9.65 23.54
C PHE A 232 15.12 -10.35 22.61
N ALA A 233 15.46 -9.77 21.46
CA ALA A 233 16.47 -10.32 20.56
C ALA A 233 17.15 -9.21 19.76
N ILE A 234 18.41 -9.45 19.38
CA ILE A 234 19.18 -8.59 18.47
C ILE A 234 19.62 -9.43 17.28
N ALA A 235 19.30 -8.97 16.07
CA ALA A 235 19.79 -9.52 14.81
C ALA A 235 21.13 -8.84 14.47
N ALA A 236 22.22 -9.52 14.79
CA ALA A 236 23.58 -9.00 14.66
C ALA A 236 24.32 -9.60 13.46
N VAL A 237 25.37 -8.91 13.02
CA VAL A 237 26.21 -9.34 11.91
C VAL A 237 27.67 -9.40 12.35
N ARG A 238 28.36 -10.47 11.96
CA ARG A 238 29.82 -10.56 11.96
C ARG A 238 30.34 -10.82 10.57
N PHE A 239 31.59 -10.45 10.31
CA PHE A 239 32.28 -10.89 9.10
C PHE A 239 33.07 -12.17 9.37
N GLN A 240 33.16 -13.04 8.36
CA GLN A 240 34.11 -14.14 8.39
C GLN A 240 34.78 -14.35 7.03
N PRO A 241 36.00 -14.92 6.99
CA PRO A 241 36.69 -15.24 5.75
C PRO A 241 35.88 -16.17 4.84
N LYS A 242 35.86 -15.89 3.53
CA LYS A 242 35.42 -16.87 2.53
C LYS A 242 36.52 -17.92 2.36
N LEU A 243 36.13 -19.18 2.32
CA LEU A 243 37.04 -20.30 2.10
C LEU A 243 36.84 -20.89 0.70
N LYS A 244 37.93 -21.29 0.07
CA LYS A 244 37.92 -22.09 -1.16
C LYS A 244 37.54 -23.54 -0.84
N LYS A 245 37.25 -24.33 -1.87
CA LYS A 245 36.91 -25.76 -1.72
C LYS A 245 37.97 -26.59 -0.98
N ASN A 246 39.24 -26.18 -1.05
CA ASN A 246 40.35 -26.85 -0.34
C ASN A 246 40.48 -26.42 1.14
N GLY A 247 39.66 -25.46 1.59
CA GLY A 247 39.68 -24.92 2.96
C GLY A 247 40.62 -23.73 3.17
N ASP A 248 41.35 -23.30 2.14
CA ASP A 248 42.20 -22.09 2.22
C ASP A 248 41.36 -20.81 2.10
N VAL A 249 41.85 -19.71 2.69
CA VAL A 249 41.20 -18.40 2.55
C VAL A 249 41.19 -17.89 1.11
N ASP A 250 40.04 -17.38 0.67
CA ASP A 250 39.90 -16.69 -0.61
C ASP A 250 40.36 -15.24 -0.51
N ARG A 251 41.08 -14.78 -1.53
CA ARG A 251 41.69 -13.43 -1.57
C ARG A 251 41.38 -12.76 -2.90
N TYR A 252 41.31 -11.43 -2.91
CA TYR A 252 41.19 -10.68 -4.16
C TYR A 252 42.46 -10.86 -5.00
N THR A 253 42.29 -11.18 -6.28
CA THR A 253 43.38 -11.52 -7.21
C THR A 253 43.89 -10.31 -8.00
N SER A 254 43.14 -9.22 -8.02
CA SER A 254 43.42 -8.01 -8.80
C SER A 254 42.70 -6.80 -8.19
N GLY A 255 43.10 -5.60 -8.62
CA GLY A 255 42.56 -4.31 -8.13
C GLY A 255 43.26 -3.80 -6.87
N GLU A 256 42.77 -2.69 -6.33
CA GLU A 256 43.36 -1.99 -5.16
C GLU A 256 43.38 -2.87 -3.89
N ARG A 257 42.48 -3.85 -3.82
CA ARG A 257 42.34 -4.79 -2.70
C ARG A 257 43.11 -6.10 -2.91
N ALA A 258 43.94 -6.19 -3.94
CA ALA A 258 44.67 -7.42 -4.27
C ALA A 258 45.45 -7.93 -3.04
N GLY A 259 45.27 -9.20 -2.69
CA GLY A 259 45.87 -9.82 -1.51
C GLY A 259 45.02 -9.75 -0.22
N GLU A 260 44.00 -8.90 -0.13
CA GLU A 260 43.08 -8.88 1.01
C GLU A 260 42.22 -10.15 1.06
N ILE A 261 41.87 -10.60 2.28
CA ILE A 261 40.94 -11.72 2.50
C ILE A 261 39.53 -11.29 2.09
N LYS A 262 38.89 -12.07 1.22
CA LYS A 262 37.47 -11.87 0.93
C LYS A 262 36.65 -12.33 2.12
N THR A 263 35.72 -11.50 2.58
CA THR A 263 34.83 -11.81 3.68
C THR A 263 33.38 -11.95 3.20
N HIS A 264 32.53 -12.57 4.02
CA HIS A 264 31.08 -12.48 3.88
C HIS A 264 30.43 -12.21 5.24
N LYS A 265 29.23 -11.61 5.18
CA LYS A 265 28.40 -11.35 6.35
C LYS A 265 27.79 -12.66 6.83
N VAL A 266 27.84 -12.88 8.14
CA VAL A 266 27.09 -13.92 8.85
C VAL A 266 26.14 -13.21 9.80
N ARG A 267 24.84 -13.40 9.57
CA ARG A 267 23.79 -12.93 10.46
C ARG A 267 23.56 -13.97 11.55
N PHE A 268 23.48 -13.54 12.78
CA PHE A 268 23.13 -14.37 13.93
C PHE A 268 22.18 -13.61 14.85
N PHE A 269 21.56 -14.33 15.79
CA PHE A 269 20.71 -13.70 16.81
C PHE A 269 21.28 -13.94 18.20
N ARG A 270 21.18 -12.94 19.05
CA ARG A 270 21.60 -13.03 20.45
C ARG A 270 20.58 -12.41 21.38
N ALA A 271 20.57 -12.88 22.63
CA ALA A 271 19.84 -12.22 23.69
C ALA A 271 20.45 -10.83 23.96
N PRO A 272 19.64 -9.84 24.38
CA PRO A 272 20.14 -8.57 24.84
C PRO A 272 21.04 -8.73 26.08
N THR A 273 22.13 -7.99 26.11
CA THR A 273 23.08 -7.92 27.22
C THR A 273 22.75 -6.71 28.10
N LYS A 274 23.42 -6.61 29.25
CA LYS A 274 23.36 -5.41 30.10
C LYS A 274 23.68 -4.13 29.30
N ARG A 275 24.65 -4.20 28.38
CA ARG A 275 25.06 -3.04 27.57
C ARG A 275 23.94 -2.53 26.66
N ASP A 276 23.14 -3.44 26.10
CA ASP A 276 22.00 -3.07 25.26
C ASP A 276 20.89 -2.39 26.09
N PHE A 277 20.61 -2.92 27.29
CA PHE A 277 19.64 -2.29 28.20
C PHE A 277 20.12 -0.95 28.75
N ASP A 278 21.40 -0.82 29.10
CA ASP A 278 22.00 0.44 29.54
C ASP A 278 21.89 1.50 28.42
N ALA A 279 22.06 1.12 27.15
CA ALA A 279 21.90 2.03 26.02
C ALA A 279 20.45 2.50 25.81
N ILE A 280 19.45 1.62 25.99
CA ILE A 280 18.04 2.01 25.95
C ILE A 280 17.71 3.01 27.07
N ALA A 281 18.14 2.70 28.31
CA ALA A 281 17.93 3.58 29.45
C ALA A 281 18.64 4.94 29.28
N MET A 282 19.84 4.93 28.70
CA MET A 282 20.57 6.15 28.38
C MET A 282 19.84 6.96 27.30
N ALA A 283 19.26 6.32 26.28
CA ALA A 283 18.47 7.01 25.26
C ALA A 283 17.24 7.70 25.86
N GLU A 284 16.53 7.05 26.78
CA GLU A 284 15.43 7.65 27.54
C GLU A 284 15.88 8.87 28.34
N GLN A 285 17.02 8.76 29.01
CA GLN A 285 17.60 9.86 29.77
C GLN A 285 18.01 11.03 28.86
N MET A 286 18.69 10.75 27.74
CA MET A 286 19.12 11.75 26.76
C MET A 286 17.93 12.48 26.14
N LEU A 287 16.86 11.75 25.78
CA LEU A 287 15.63 12.33 25.26
C LEU A 287 14.99 13.24 26.31
N LYS A 288 14.89 12.80 27.56
CA LYS A 288 14.33 13.62 28.65
C LYS A 288 15.15 14.89 28.91
N GLN A 289 16.48 14.80 28.88
CA GLN A 289 17.37 15.95 29.08
C GLN A 289 17.28 16.97 27.93
N GLN A 290 17.03 16.50 26.70
CA GLN A 290 16.94 17.34 25.51
C GLN A 290 15.50 17.71 25.13
N TRP A 291 14.50 17.26 25.91
CA TRP A 291 13.09 17.47 25.59
C TRP A 291 12.75 18.96 25.39
N ASP A 292 13.08 19.80 26.38
CA ASP A 292 12.82 21.24 26.34
C ASP A 292 13.56 21.94 25.19
N TYR A 293 14.70 21.39 24.76
CA TYR A 293 15.45 21.90 23.62
C TYR A 293 14.72 21.58 22.31
N PHE A 294 14.33 20.32 22.09
CA PHE A 294 13.60 19.91 20.90
C PHE A 294 12.21 20.54 20.82
N GLU A 295 11.51 20.67 21.94
CA GLU A 295 10.19 21.30 22.02
C GLU A 295 10.26 22.80 21.69
N ARG A 296 11.24 23.53 22.24
CA ARG A 296 11.44 24.96 21.95
C ARG A 296 11.72 25.23 20.48
N LEU A 297 12.39 24.30 19.81
CA LEU A 297 12.71 24.37 18.39
C LEU A 297 11.60 23.79 17.51
N ASP A 298 10.45 23.42 18.10
CA ASP A 298 9.32 22.77 17.43
C ASP A 298 9.76 21.57 16.58
N LEU A 299 10.63 20.70 17.13
CA LEU A 299 11.07 19.49 16.42
C LEU A 299 10.23 18.25 16.78
N ILE A 300 9.62 18.24 17.95
CA ILE A 300 8.80 17.12 18.43
C ILE A 300 7.41 17.22 17.81
N PRO A 301 6.88 16.17 17.16
CA PRO A 301 5.50 16.17 16.66
C PRO A 301 4.49 16.00 17.80
N THR A 302 4.22 17.09 18.50
CA THR A 302 3.32 17.18 19.67
C THR A 302 1.84 17.25 19.32
N GLU A 303 1.52 17.31 18.02
CA GLU A 303 0.15 17.28 17.54
C GLU A 303 -0.61 16.04 18.03
N ASP A 304 -1.90 16.21 18.28
CA ASP A 304 -2.78 15.12 18.67
C ASP A 304 -3.04 14.21 17.48
N VAL A 305 -3.14 12.91 17.75
CA VAL A 305 -3.66 11.94 16.79
C VAL A 305 -5.18 12.13 16.76
N PRO A 306 -5.78 12.58 15.65
CA PRO A 306 -7.22 12.80 15.59
C PRO A 306 -7.96 11.46 15.59
N ALA A 307 -9.16 11.43 16.16
CA ALA A 307 -10.08 10.30 15.95
C ALA A 307 -10.47 10.23 14.46
N GLY A 308 -10.42 9.03 13.89
CA GLY A 308 -10.56 8.81 12.46
C GLY A 308 -10.81 7.34 12.14
N HIS A 309 -11.01 7.02 10.86
CA HIS A 309 -11.26 5.66 10.43
C HIS A 309 -10.06 4.73 10.63
N LYS A 310 -8.83 5.25 10.49
CA LYS A 310 -7.56 4.53 10.65
C LYS A 310 -6.89 4.74 12.01
N THR A 311 -7.30 5.75 12.77
CA THR A 311 -6.74 6.11 14.08
C THR A 311 -7.64 5.74 15.26
N GLY A 312 -8.96 5.66 15.04
CA GLY A 312 -10.02 5.12 15.93
C GLY A 312 -10.23 5.86 17.26
N ASP A 313 -11.36 5.68 17.94
CA ASP A 313 -11.51 5.98 19.38
C ASP A 313 -12.38 4.89 20.06
N ALA A 314 -12.75 5.08 21.32
CA ALA A 314 -13.55 4.11 22.08
C ALA A 314 -15.07 4.14 21.77
N GLY A 315 -15.57 5.03 20.89
CA GLY A 315 -17.00 5.41 20.90
C GLY A 315 -17.73 5.67 19.57
N GLY A 316 -17.13 5.48 18.38
CA GLY A 316 -17.79 5.75 17.10
C GLY A 316 -18.48 4.55 16.41
N ALA A 317 -19.58 4.81 15.67
CA ALA A 317 -20.22 3.84 14.78
C ALA A 317 -19.36 3.57 13.54
N GLY A 318 -19.10 2.29 13.27
CA GLY A 318 -18.21 1.82 12.21
C GLY A 318 -16.97 1.19 12.84
N SER A 319 -16.80 -0.12 12.64
CA SER A 319 -15.68 -0.92 13.12
C SER A 319 -14.35 -0.47 12.50
N GLY A 320 -13.80 0.66 12.95
CA GLY A 320 -12.46 1.09 12.59
C GLY A 320 -11.47 -0.01 12.94
N THR A 321 -10.69 -0.44 11.94
CA THR A 321 -9.88 -1.66 12.05
C THR A 321 -8.67 -1.53 12.97
N ASP A 322 -8.27 -0.33 13.43
CA ASP A 322 -6.97 -0.17 14.09
C ASP A 322 -6.90 0.88 15.21
N LYS A 323 -5.76 0.83 15.94
CA LYS A 323 -5.66 0.84 17.41
C LYS A 323 -4.90 2.00 18.09
N PRO A 324 -4.25 2.99 17.45
CA PRO A 324 -3.38 3.94 18.16
C PRO A 324 -4.03 4.57 19.40
N LEU A 325 -5.18 5.22 19.23
CA LEU A 325 -5.88 5.89 20.33
C LEU A 325 -6.45 4.88 21.35
N LYS A 326 -6.95 3.73 20.88
CA LYS A 326 -7.41 2.63 21.76
C LYS A 326 -6.30 2.08 22.66
N LEU A 327 -5.03 2.24 22.27
CA LEU A 327 -3.84 1.79 23.00
C LEU A 327 -3.05 2.94 23.61
N GLY A 328 -3.62 4.14 23.73
CA GLY A 328 -3.01 5.27 24.44
C GLY A 328 -2.02 6.11 23.62
N THR A 329 -1.95 5.87 22.31
CA THR A 329 -1.16 6.70 21.37
C THR A 329 -2.03 7.88 20.89
N ASP A 330 -2.10 8.90 21.74
CA ASP A 330 -2.84 10.15 21.53
C ASP A 330 -2.03 11.27 20.86
N LYS A 331 -0.71 11.09 20.72
CA LYS A 331 0.20 12.04 20.08
C LYS A 331 1.14 11.32 19.12
N TRP A 332 1.52 11.98 18.03
CA TRP A 332 2.34 11.38 16.98
C TRP A 332 3.71 10.91 17.48
N PHE A 333 4.35 11.66 18.39
CA PHE A 333 5.63 11.23 18.96
C PHE A 333 5.55 9.95 19.81
N LYS A 334 4.36 9.56 20.30
CA LYS A 334 4.18 8.31 21.08
C LYS A 334 4.21 7.04 20.21
N MET A 335 4.29 7.18 18.89
CA MET A 335 4.45 6.02 17.98
C MET A 335 5.85 5.43 17.97
N PHE A 336 6.79 6.00 18.73
CA PHE A 336 8.21 5.66 18.75
C PHE A 336 8.66 5.25 20.16
N THR A 337 9.61 4.32 20.26
CA THR A 337 10.36 4.16 21.52
C THR A 337 11.18 5.42 21.78
N ALA A 338 11.64 5.64 23.02
CA ALA A 338 12.45 6.83 23.33
C ALA A 338 13.72 6.91 22.46
N ARG A 339 14.36 5.77 22.17
CA ARG A 339 15.54 5.71 21.31
C ARG A 339 15.23 6.00 19.84
N GLN A 340 14.11 5.47 19.34
CA GLN A 340 13.63 5.79 17.99
C GLN A 340 13.32 7.29 17.85
N LEU A 341 12.58 7.86 18.80
CA LEU A 341 12.24 9.27 18.79
C LEU A 341 13.49 10.15 18.87
N LEU A 342 14.44 9.83 19.75
CA LEU A 342 15.71 10.54 19.84
C LEU A 342 16.48 10.53 18.52
N GLY A 343 16.55 9.38 17.84
CA GLY A 343 17.23 9.27 16.54
C GLY A 343 16.56 10.08 15.43
N HIS A 344 15.23 10.08 15.36
CA HIS A 344 14.49 10.91 14.41
C HIS A 344 14.62 12.41 14.70
N LEU A 345 14.61 12.79 15.98
CA LEU A 345 14.85 14.17 16.39
C LEU A 345 16.28 14.62 16.08
N ALA A 346 17.28 13.74 16.23
CA ALA A 346 18.65 14.03 15.81
C ALA A 346 18.75 14.28 14.29
N MET A 347 17.99 13.54 13.47
CA MET A 347 17.92 13.81 12.02
C MET A 347 17.26 15.16 11.73
N MET A 348 16.14 15.48 12.40
CA MET A 348 15.46 16.77 12.22
C MET A 348 16.33 17.95 12.66
N ASP A 349 17.01 17.81 13.79
CA ASP A 349 17.96 18.76 14.36
C ASP A 349 19.14 19.00 13.41
N GLY A 350 19.75 17.92 12.90
CA GLY A 350 20.82 18.00 11.91
C GLY A 350 20.39 18.69 10.62
N LEU A 351 19.21 18.35 10.07
CA LEU A 351 18.68 19.01 8.87
C LEU A 351 18.41 20.50 9.12
N ARG A 352 17.89 20.88 10.28
CA ARG A 352 17.68 22.28 10.66
C ARG A 352 18.99 23.06 10.68
N GLU A 353 20.06 22.52 11.26
CA GLU A 353 21.37 23.17 11.30
C GLU A 353 22.01 23.29 9.90
N MET A 354 21.80 22.29 9.05
CA MET A 354 22.35 22.26 7.70
C MET A 354 21.57 23.17 6.75
N LYS A 355 20.26 23.34 6.94
CA LYS A 355 19.38 24.15 6.07
C LYS A 355 19.96 25.51 5.66
N PRO A 356 20.38 26.41 6.57
CA PRO A 356 20.98 27.69 6.17
C PRO A 356 22.30 27.53 5.40
N ARG A 357 23.10 26.51 5.73
CA ARG A 357 24.37 26.22 5.03
C ARG A 357 24.13 25.69 3.62
N ILE A 358 23.13 24.84 3.44
CA ILE A 358 22.70 24.30 2.14
C ILE A 358 22.20 25.44 1.25
N LEU A 359 21.32 26.31 1.77
CA LEU A 359 20.79 27.45 1.02
C LEU A 359 21.90 28.44 0.64
N ALA A 360 22.82 28.75 1.56
CA ALA A 360 23.95 29.62 1.25
C ALA A 360 24.90 29.03 0.18
N ALA A 361 25.09 27.71 0.17
CA ALA A 361 25.99 27.04 -0.75
C ALA A 361 25.39 26.79 -2.14
N LEU A 362 24.08 26.48 -2.21
CA LEU A 362 23.40 26.04 -3.44
C LEU A 362 22.41 27.07 -4.00
N GLY A 363 22.12 28.13 -3.26
CA GLY A 363 21.04 29.08 -3.55
C GLY A 363 19.66 28.51 -3.21
N ASP A 364 18.64 29.39 -3.21
CA ASP A 364 17.31 29.07 -2.69
C ASP A 364 16.64 27.89 -3.42
N ASP A 365 16.66 27.89 -4.76
CA ASP A 365 15.94 26.88 -5.54
C ASP A 365 16.58 25.48 -5.45
N ARG A 366 17.89 25.39 -5.65
CA ARG A 366 18.61 24.10 -5.61
C ARG A 366 18.77 23.61 -4.18
N GLY A 367 19.02 24.52 -3.24
CA GLY A 367 19.06 24.23 -1.82
C GLY A 367 17.73 23.69 -1.32
N ARG A 368 16.60 24.31 -1.70
CA ARG A 368 15.24 23.79 -1.42
C ARG A 368 15.10 22.34 -1.88
N ALA A 369 15.52 22.01 -3.10
CA ALA A 369 15.41 20.66 -3.62
C ALA A 369 16.22 19.65 -2.79
N VAL A 370 17.47 19.97 -2.44
CA VAL A 370 18.31 19.10 -1.59
C VAL A 370 17.66 18.90 -0.22
N ILE A 371 17.20 19.98 0.43
CA ILE A 371 16.54 19.90 1.74
C ILE A 371 15.29 19.02 1.66
N THR A 372 14.48 19.12 0.60
CA THR A 372 13.31 18.26 0.39
C THR A 372 13.69 16.78 0.28
N TYR A 373 14.73 16.42 -0.47
CA TYR A 373 15.19 15.03 -0.55
C TYR A 373 15.77 14.51 0.77
N LEU A 374 16.46 15.36 1.54
CA LEU A 374 16.92 15.00 2.89
C LEU A 374 15.74 14.80 3.84
N GLN A 375 14.71 15.64 3.78
CA GLN A 375 13.46 15.40 4.52
C GLN A 375 12.82 14.06 4.12
N PHE A 376 12.83 13.69 2.85
CA PHE A 376 12.31 12.38 2.43
C PHE A 376 13.15 11.20 2.96
N ALA A 377 14.45 11.38 3.18
CA ALA A 377 15.26 10.38 3.86
C ALA A 377 14.81 10.22 5.33
N ILE A 378 14.41 11.32 5.99
CA ILE A 378 13.82 11.29 7.34
C ILE A 378 12.44 10.62 7.30
N ASP A 379 11.59 10.98 6.34
CA ASP A 379 10.26 10.38 6.16
C ASP A 379 10.35 8.85 5.95
N LYS A 380 11.32 8.41 5.14
CA LYS A 380 11.61 6.98 4.97
C LYS A 380 12.08 6.33 6.28
N GLY A 381 12.85 7.07 7.09
CA GLY A 381 13.29 6.65 8.41
C GLY A 381 12.12 6.46 9.38
N VAL A 382 11.19 7.41 9.46
CA VAL A 382 10.02 7.29 10.35
C VAL A 382 9.06 6.18 9.91
N ASP A 383 8.94 5.89 8.61
CA ASP A 383 8.14 4.74 8.10
C ASP A 383 8.80 3.38 8.42
N TYR A 384 10.14 3.30 8.43
CA TYR A 384 10.88 2.05 8.67
C TYR A 384 11.42 1.90 10.09
N ASN A 385 11.19 2.88 10.98
CA ASN A 385 11.74 2.85 12.33
C ASN A 385 10.81 3.47 13.39
N SER A 386 9.66 2.83 13.61
CA SER A 386 8.69 3.16 14.65
C SER A 386 8.29 1.91 15.44
N THR A 387 7.41 2.04 16.42
CA THR A 387 6.84 0.87 17.14
C THR A 387 5.79 0.12 16.32
N GLN A 388 5.47 0.61 15.11
CA GLN A 388 4.52 0.01 14.18
C GLN A 388 5.20 -0.76 13.03
N THR A 389 6.53 -0.86 13.03
CA THR A 389 7.28 -1.69 12.09
C THR A 389 7.16 -3.17 12.46
N ARG A 390 7.48 -4.07 11.53
CA ARG A 390 7.50 -5.51 11.82
C ARG A 390 8.86 -6.13 11.51
N TRP A 391 9.31 -7.06 12.35
CA TRP A 391 10.39 -7.96 11.97
C TRP A 391 9.85 -9.03 11.01
N HIS A 392 10.30 -9.02 9.76
CA HIS A 392 9.88 -9.98 8.74
C HIS A 392 10.74 -11.23 8.79
N TYR A 393 10.48 -12.16 9.72
CA TYR A 393 11.31 -13.36 9.92
C TYR A 393 11.53 -14.23 8.67
N SER A 394 10.63 -14.25 7.68
CA SER A 394 10.89 -15.00 6.42
C SER A 394 11.94 -14.35 5.51
N ARG A 395 12.20 -13.05 5.66
CA ARG A 395 13.20 -12.30 4.89
C ARG A 395 14.37 -11.82 5.76
N GLY A 396 14.20 -11.89 7.08
CA GLY A 396 15.12 -11.37 8.10
C GLY A 396 15.47 -9.89 7.91
N VAL A 397 14.45 -9.07 7.64
CA VAL A 397 14.54 -7.61 7.49
C VAL A 397 13.38 -6.93 8.22
N ILE A 398 13.52 -5.64 8.50
CA ILE A 398 12.43 -4.81 9.03
C ILE A 398 11.50 -4.42 7.87
N ASN A 399 10.20 -4.52 8.12
CA ASN A 399 9.14 -4.04 7.23
C ASN A 399 8.51 -2.77 7.79
N ASN A 400 8.07 -1.89 6.90
CA ASN A 400 7.59 -0.56 7.23
C ASN A 400 6.21 -0.54 7.92
N THR A 401 5.88 0.63 8.49
CA THR A 401 4.62 0.91 9.19
C THR A 401 3.41 0.69 8.29
N PHE A 402 3.41 1.26 7.08
CA PHE A 402 2.23 1.28 6.22
C PHE A 402 2.09 0.09 5.27
N ALA A 403 2.64 -1.08 5.63
CA ALA A 403 2.49 -2.30 4.84
C ALA A 403 1.03 -2.74 4.64
N ARG A 404 0.04 -2.16 5.32
CA ARG A 404 -1.39 -2.41 5.09
C ARG A 404 -2.21 -1.13 4.87
N HIS A 405 -1.55 0.00 4.61
CA HIS A 405 -2.18 1.33 4.55
C HIS A 405 -3.02 1.63 5.82
N ASP A 406 -2.48 1.29 6.99
CA ASP A 406 -3.09 1.46 8.31
C ASP A 406 -2.01 1.66 9.40
N PHE A 407 -2.47 1.90 10.63
CA PHE A 407 -1.64 1.97 11.84
C PHE A 407 -1.76 0.70 12.70
N SER A 408 -1.83 -0.48 12.06
CA SER A 408 -2.09 -1.72 12.76
C SER A 408 -1.03 -2.04 13.82
N PHE A 409 -1.51 -2.21 15.06
CA PHE A 409 -0.65 -2.47 16.22
C PHE A 409 0.22 -3.70 16.07
N LYS A 410 1.48 -3.60 16.50
CA LYS A 410 2.45 -4.69 16.44
C LYS A 410 2.76 -5.26 17.83
N TRP A 411 2.47 -6.55 17.99
CA TRP A 411 2.86 -7.35 19.16
C TRP A 411 4.37 -7.50 19.27
N THR A 412 5.03 -7.66 18.13
CA THR A 412 6.47 -7.64 17.98
C THR A 412 6.85 -6.65 16.89
N PHE A 413 7.85 -5.83 17.13
CA PHE A 413 8.32 -4.81 16.20
C PHE A 413 9.85 -4.78 16.13
N GLY A 414 10.38 -4.16 15.09
CA GLY A 414 11.82 -4.11 14.81
C GLY A 414 12.32 -2.68 14.71
N GLU A 415 13.44 -2.39 15.36
CA GLU A 415 14.11 -1.09 15.30
C GLU A 415 15.40 -1.20 14.50
N MET A 416 15.62 -0.26 13.57
CA MET A 416 16.90 -0.07 12.90
C MET A 416 17.84 0.76 13.78
N VAL A 417 19.14 0.47 13.76
CA VAL A 417 20.13 1.29 14.45
C VAL A 417 20.32 2.64 13.76
N PHE A 418 20.66 3.68 14.53
CA PHE A 418 20.87 5.04 14.00
C PHE A 418 22.35 5.38 13.75
N ALA A 419 23.29 4.59 14.28
CA ALA A 419 24.72 4.76 14.07
C ALA A 419 25.37 3.44 13.63
N GLY A 420 26.50 3.55 12.92
CA GLY A 420 27.26 2.41 12.43
C GLY A 420 27.06 2.09 10.93
N PRO A 421 27.76 1.06 10.42
CA PRO A 421 27.94 0.83 8.98
C PRO A 421 26.66 0.50 8.20
N GLY A 422 25.66 -0.10 8.85
CA GLY A 422 24.35 -0.43 8.26
C GLY A 422 23.20 0.37 8.86
N SER A 423 23.47 1.57 9.38
CA SER A 423 22.47 2.38 10.06
C SER A 423 21.29 2.78 9.17
N GLY A 424 20.13 2.94 9.81
CA GLY A 424 18.90 3.44 9.20
C GLY A 424 19.10 4.73 8.39
N PRO A 425 19.73 5.78 8.94
CA PRO A 425 20.02 7.01 8.20
C PRO A 425 20.85 6.79 6.92
N ALA A 426 21.89 5.95 6.99
CA ALA A 426 22.70 5.63 5.80
C ALA A 426 21.87 4.87 4.75
N TRP A 427 21.03 3.92 5.20
CA TRP A 427 20.14 3.19 4.31
C TRP A 427 19.08 4.10 3.69
N THR A 428 18.38 4.95 4.45
CA THR A 428 17.34 5.83 3.90
C THR A 428 17.91 6.81 2.89
N LEU A 429 19.08 7.39 3.14
CA LEU A 429 19.81 8.21 2.17
C LEU A 429 20.07 7.44 0.88
N SER A 430 20.58 6.20 0.98
CA SER A 430 20.84 5.36 -0.19
C SER A 430 19.59 5.13 -1.03
N GLN A 431 18.42 4.94 -0.39
CA GLN A 431 17.14 4.75 -1.08
C GLN A 431 16.68 6.02 -1.80
N ILE A 432 16.90 7.20 -1.21
CA ILE A 432 16.54 8.47 -1.86
C ILE A 432 17.46 8.76 -3.05
N VAL A 433 18.76 8.53 -2.91
CA VAL A 433 19.74 8.67 -4.00
C VAL A 433 19.44 7.71 -5.15
N ASP A 434 19.09 6.45 -4.84
CA ASP A 434 18.68 5.45 -5.82
C ASP A 434 17.39 5.85 -6.54
N ALA A 435 16.35 6.27 -5.81
CA ALA A 435 15.10 6.74 -6.38
C ALA A 435 15.30 7.93 -7.33
N TYR A 436 16.11 8.92 -6.93
CA TYR A 436 16.43 10.06 -7.80
C TYR A 436 17.20 9.62 -9.05
N SER A 437 18.17 8.72 -8.90
CA SER A 437 18.96 8.19 -10.01
C SER A 437 18.10 7.38 -10.99
N GLY A 438 17.15 6.59 -10.50
CA GLY A 438 16.16 5.89 -11.33
C GLY A 438 15.28 6.86 -12.12
N MET A 439 14.80 7.94 -11.51
CA MET A 439 14.07 8.99 -12.24
C MET A 439 14.95 9.65 -13.32
N MET A 440 16.24 9.88 -13.04
CA MET A 440 17.17 10.42 -14.02
C MET A 440 17.35 9.49 -15.22
N GLU A 441 17.43 8.19 -14.98
CA GLU A 441 17.52 7.19 -16.04
C GLU A 441 16.29 7.24 -16.95
N LEU A 442 15.10 7.30 -16.37
CA LEU A 442 13.84 7.43 -17.10
C LEU A 442 13.76 8.72 -17.92
N LEU A 443 14.40 9.81 -17.50
CA LEU A 443 14.40 11.08 -18.20
C LEU A 443 15.49 11.21 -19.28
N ARG A 444 16.44 10.26 -19.41
CA ARG A 444 17.59 10.38 -20.35
C ARG A 444 17.18 10.63 -21.80
N SER A 445 16.08 10.03 -22.25
CA SER A 445 15.55 10.17 -23.61
C SER A 445 14.56 11.33 -23.78
N SER A 446 14.16 12.00 -22.69
CA SER A 446 13.14 13.05 -22.72
C SER A 446 13.58 14.34 -22.01
N ARG A 447 14.28 15.19 -22.76
CA ARG A 447 14.41 16.62 -22.43
C ARG A 447 13.36 17.42 -23.19
N SER A 448 12.22 17.67 -22.55
CA SER A 448 11.15 18.52 -23.08
C SER A 448 11.21 19.93 -22.46
N ASP A 449 10.86 20.94 -23.25
CA ASP A 449 10.56 22.32 -22.82
C ASP A 449 9.09 22.48 -22.39
N SER A 450 8.38 21.36 -22.16
CA SER A 450 7.04 21.26 -21.56
C SER A 450 6.79 22.26 -20.42
N ARG A 451 5.59 22.79 -20.26
CA ARG A 451 5.23 23.57 -19.07
C ARG A 451 4.78 22.60 -17.98
N LEU A 452 5.10 22.93 -16.73
CA LEU A 452 4.65 22.19 -15.55
C LEU A 452 4.05 23.20 -14.57
N GLU A 453 2.81 22.97 -14.15
CA GLU A 453 2.19 23.65 -13.04
C GLU A 453 1.79 22.61 -11.98
N ILE A 454 2.24 22.81 -10.74
CA ILE A 454 1.86 21.99 -9.59
C ILE A 454 0.92 22.83 -8.70
N ILE A 455 -0.26 22.30 -8.42
CA ILE A 455 -1.30 22.95 -7.63
C ILE A 455 -1.60 22.09 -6.41
N ASN A 456 -1.61 22.71 -5.22
CA ASN A 456 -2.17 22.10 -4.02
C ASN A 456 -3.61 22.55 -3.85
N GLY A 457 -4.57 21.63 -3.92
CA GLY A 457 -5.99 21.95 -3.81
C GLY A 457 -6.92 20.79 -4.16
N SER A 458 -8.20 20.96 -3.83
CA SER A 458 -9.22 19.96 -4.14
C SER A 458 -9.44 19.84 -5.65
N GLY A 459 -9.52 18.61 -6.16
CA GLY A 459 -9.92 18.34 -7.55
C GLY A 459 -11.35 18.79 -7.86
N ALA A 460 -12.18 19.04 -6.84
CA ALA A 460 -13.52 19.61 -6.97
C ALA A 460 -13.53 21.12 -7.26
N MET A 461 -12.40 21.82 -7.04
CA MET A 461 -12.30 23.27 -7.23
C MET A 461 -10.87 23.69 -7.60
N MET A 462 -10.59 23.75 -8.90
CA MET A 462 -9.29 24.11 -9.47
C MET A 462 -9.30 25.55 -10.01
N SER A 463 -9.48 26.52 -9.11
CA SER A 463 -9.65 27.96 -9.45
C SER A 463 -8.51 28.58 -10.26
N ARG A 464 -7.29 28.01 -10.16
CA ARG A 464 -6.11 28.43 -10.93
C ARG A 464 -6.14 27.94 -12.38
N VAL A 465 -6.96 26.94 -12.69
CA VAL A 465 -7.08 26.35 -14.03
C VAL A 465 -8.22 27.03 -14.79
N GLN A 466 -7.88 27.65 -15.92
CA GLN A 466 -8.84 28.35 -16.75
C GLN A 466 -9.86 27.39 -17.38
N ALA A 467 -11.10 27.85 -17.56
CA ALA A 467 -12.13 27.07 -18.25
C ALA A 467 -11.70 26.80 -19.71
N ALA A 468 -12.03 25.60 -20.21
CA ALA A 468 -11.71 25.18 -21.59
C ALA A 468 -10.23 25.39 -22.00
N SER A 469 -9.29 25.09 -21.09
CA SER A 469 -7.84 25.23 -21.32
C SER A 469 -7.09 23.90 -21.45
N VAL A 470 -7.68 22.80 -21.00
CA VAL A 470 -7.07 21.46 -20.95
C VAL A 470 -7.48 20.63 -22.17
N ASP A 471 -6.52 19.99 -22.84
CA ASP A 471 -6.79 19.08 -23.97
C ASP A 471 -7.19 17.67 -23.51
N LEU A 472 -6.50 17.17 -22.47
CA LEU A 472 -6.67 15.83 -21.96
C LEU A 472 -6.66 15.82 -20.43
N VAL A 473 -7.71 15.31 -19.81
CA VAL A 473 -7.70 14.94 -18.40
C VAL A 473 -7.37 13.45 -18.30
N VAL A 474 -6.40 13.07 -17.49
CA VAL A 474 -6.11 11.67 -17.16
C VAL A 474 -6.21 11.54 -15.65
N ASN A 475 -7.12 10.70 -15.18
CA ASN A 475 -7.44 10.62 -13.77
C ASN A 475 -7.44 9.17 -13.27
N ASP A 476 -6.74 8.93 -12.17
CA ASP A 476 -6.86 7.74 -11.33
C ASP A 476 -7.44 8.18 -9.98
N PRO A 477 -8.77 8.12 -9.80
CA PRO A 477 -9.43 8.67 -8.63
C PRO A 477 -9.26 7.76 -7.39
N PRO A 478 -9.44 8.30 -6.19
CA PRO A 478 -9.59 7.50 -4.98
C PRO A 478 -10.80 6.54 -5.06
N TYR A 479 -10.66 5.34 -4.50
CA TYR A 479 -11.71 4.30 -4.53
C TYR A 479 -12.36 4.11 -3.14
N TYR A 480 -13.53 4.73 -2.94
CA TYR A 480 -14.34 4.62 -1.71
C TYR A 480 -13.48 4.70 -0.42
N ASN A 481 -13.46 3.64 0.39
CA ASN A 481 -12.78 3.59 1.68
C ASN A 481 -11.48 2.77 1.65
N ASN A 482 -10.95 2.47 0.45
CA ASN A 482 -9.78 1.60 0.29
C ASN A 482 -8.54 2.17 1.01
N VAL A 483 -8.32 3.47 0.89
CA VAL A 483 -7.23 4.20 1.54
C VAL A 483 -7.77 5.54 2.06
N MET A 484 -7.39 5.90 3.29
CA MET A 484 -7.69 7.22 3.88
C MET A 484 -6.43 8.08 3.82
N TYR A 485 -6.17 8.70 2.68
CA TYR A 485 -4.88 9.35 2.39
C TYR A 485 -4.57 10.47 3.38
N SER A 486 -5.53 11.34 3.69
CA SER A 486 -5.30 12.44 4.63
C SER A 486 -5.01 11.97 6.06
N GLU A 487 -5.70 10.93 6.55
CA GLU A 487 -5.42 10.36 7.88
C GLU A 487 -4.02 9.72 7.96
N LEU A 488 -3.59 9.03 6.91
CA LEU A 488 -2.26 8.40 6.87
C LEU A 488 -1.15 9.44 6.67
N ALA A 489 -1.40 10.45 5.84
CA ALA A 489 -0.43 11.49 5.52
C ALA A 489 -0.08 12.37 6.73
N ASP A 490 -0.98 12.51 7.71
CA ASP A 490 -0.68 13.23 8.95
C ASP A 490 0.57 12.72 9.65
N TYR A 491 0.82 11.41 9.57
CA TYR A 491 2.03 10.78 10.12
C TYR A 491 3.32 11.40 9.59
N PHE A 492 3.35 11.84 8.33
CA PHE A 492 4.50 12.51 7.70
C PHE A 492 4.38 14.03 7.77
N TYR A 493 3.16 14.56 7.61
CA TYR A 493 2.86 15.99 7.60
C TYR A 493 3.41 16.68 8.84
N VAL A 494 3.24 16.06 10.02
CA VAL A 494 3.76 16.62 11.28
C VAL A 494 5.28 16.73 11.29
N TRP A 495 6.03 15.85 10.62
CA TRP A 495 7.48 16.01 10.50
C TRP A 495 7.84 17.05 9.43
N GLN A 496 7.22 16.97 8.26
CA GLN A 496 7.52 17.82 7.11
C GLN A 496 7.24 19.30 7.37
N LYS A 497 6.17 19.65 8.10
CA LYS A 497 5.86 21.07 8.40
C LYS A 497 6.98 21.78 9.16
N ARG A 498 7.82 21.04 9.90
CA ARG A 498 8.91 21.60 10.72
C ARG A 498 10.12 21.98 9.88
N SER A 499 10.38 21.26 8.80
CA SER A 499 11.53 21.51 7.91
C SER A 499 11.15 22.25 6.63
N LEU A 500 9.96 21.98 6.07
CA LEU A 500 9.55 22.39 4.73
C LEU A 500 8.60 23.59 4.68
N ARG A 501 7.94 23.98 5.77
CA ARG A 501 6.94 25.07 5.76
C ARG A 501 7.47 26.38 5.15
N GLU A 502 8.68 26.79 5.55
CA GLU A 502 9.31 28.01 5.02
C GLU A 502 9.69 27.88 3.54
N LEU A 503 9.94 26.66 3.06
CA LEU A 503 10.37 26.39 1.69
C LEU A 503 9.19 26.29 0.72
N TYR A 504 8.00 25.98 1.25
CA TYR A 504 6.75 25.82 0.51
C TYR A 504 5.60 26.60 1.20
N PRO A 505 5.58 27.93 1.07
CA PRO A 505 4.53 28.76 1.65
C PRO A 505 3.13 28.28 1.23
N GLY A 506 2.19 28.20 2.16
CA GLY A 506 0.82 27.75 1.91
C GLY A 506 0.59 26.23 2.02
N LEU A 507 1.62 25.38 1.91
CA LEU A 507 1.42 23.92 1.94
C LEU A 507 1.29 23.35 3.36
N PHE A 508 2.03 23.90 4.32
CA PHE A 508 2.14 23.36 5.69
C PHE A 508 1.62 24.33 6.76
N ASP A 509 0.66 25.17 6.41
CA ASP A 509 0.12 26.19 7.32
C ASP A 509 -1.02 25.70 8.21
N SER A 510 -1.67 24.59 7.85
CA SER A 510 -2.74 24.00 8.66
C SER A 510 -2.17 23.16 9.81
N TYR A 511 -3.01 22.92 10.83
CA TYR A 511 -2.65 22.04 11.95
C TYR A 511 -2.32 20.61 11.47
N LEU A 512 -3.19 20.04 10.63
CA LEU A 512 -3.06 18.73 9.97
C LEU A 512 -3.62 18.82 8.53
N THR A 513 -3.54 17.73 7.76
CA THR A 513 -4.06 17.68 6.37
C THR A 513 -5.59 17.85 6.28
N ASP A 514 -6.12 18.19 5.10
CA ASP A 514 -7.56 18.36 4.88
C ASP A 514 -8.27 17.00 4.68
N LYS A 515 -9.17 16.64 5.61
CA LYS A 515 -9.99 15.42 5.56
C LYS A 515 -11.38 15.69 4.96
N GLN A 516 -11.80 16.95 4.90
CA GLN A 516 -13.15 17.34 4.50
C GLN A 516 -13.28 17.35 2.98
N SER A 517 -12.25 17.84 2.29
CA SER A 517 -12.24 17.92 0.82
C SER A 517 -11.77 16.62 0.14
N GLU A 518 -11.39 15.61 0.93
CA GLU A 518 -10.88 14.32 0.42
C GLU A 518 -12.03 13.44 -0.09
N ALA A 519 -11.97 13.05 -1.37
CA ALA A 519 -12.95 12.20 -2.05
C ALA A 519 -12.80 10.72 -1.67
N VAL A 520 -12.91 10.41 -0.38
CA VAL A 520 -12.96 9.04 0.18
C VAL A 520 -14.25 8.84 0.95
N ALA A 521 -14.77 7.61 0.97
CA ALA A 521 -15.95 7.25 1.76
C ALA A 521 -15.50 6.96 3.21
N ASN A 522 -15.63 7.92 4.12
CA ASN A 522 -15.14 7.80 5.49
C ASN A 522 -16.32 7.76 6.50
N PRO A 523 -16.75 6.56 6.96
CA PRO A 523 -17.86 6.43 7.91
C PRO A 523 -17.65 7.16 9.24
N HIS A 524 -16.40 7.34 9.67
CA HIS A 524 -16.10 8.06 10.90
C HIS A 524 -16.32 9.57 10.72
N ARG A 525 -15.84 10.14 9.60
CA ARG A 525 -16.05 11.56 9.26
C ARG A 525 -17.53 11.86 9.03
N ASP A 526 -18.23 10.96 8.34
CA ASP A 526 -19.57 11.22 7.81
C ASP A 526 -20.70 10.60 8.68
N GLY A 527 -20.35 9.94 9.78
CA GLY A 527 -21.26 9.41 10.81
C GLY A 527 -21.90 8.05 10.52
N SER A 528 -21.94 7.61 9.26
CA SER A 528 -22.41 6.27 8.87
C SER A 528 -21.80 5.83 7.54
N ALA A 529 -21.88 4.53 7.23
CA ALA A 529 -21.44 4.02 5.93
C ALA A 529 -22.28 4.59 4.77
N GLU A 530 -23.57 4.82 5.00
CA GLU A 530 -24.49 5.39 4.00
C GLU A 530 -24.17 6.87 3.74
N SER A 531 -24.03 7.67 4.80
CA SER A 531 -23.63 9.08 4.68
C SER A 531 -22.26 9.23 4.02
N ALA A 532 -21.31 8.35 4.35
CA ALA A 532 -19.98 8.34 3.77
C ALA A 532 -20.00 8.03 2.27
N LYS A 533 -20.85 7.10 1.85
CA LYS A 533 -21.10 6.83 0.44
C LYS A 533 -21.65 8.08 -0.25
N GLN A 534 -22.69 8.71 0.29
CA GLN A 534 -23.30 9.92 -0.31
C GLN A 534 -22.29 11.07 -0.44
N GLN A 535 -21.46 11.30 0.59
CA GLN A 535 -20.44 12.34 0.58
C GLN A 535 -19.34 12.06 -0.46
N TYR A 536 -18.89 10.81 -0.56
CA TYR A 536 -17.97 10.38 -1.62
C TYR A 536 -18.53 10.64 -3.02
N GLU A 537 -19.77 10.23 -3.27
CA GLU A 537 -20.45 10.42 -4.56
C GLU A 537 -20.59 11.88 -4.94
N LYS A 538 -20.91 12.73 -3.97
CA LYS A 538 -20.98 14.18 -4.13
C LYS A 538 -19.62 14.76 -4.55
N LEU A 539 -18.55 14.45 -3.83
CA LEU A 539 -17.20 14.97 -4.13
C LEU A 539 -16.71 14.50 -5.50
N MET A 540 -16.99 13.25 -5.88
CA MET A 540 -16.67 12.71 -7.20
C MET A 540 -17.43 13.45 -8.31
N ARG A 541 -18.72 13.74 -8.12
CA ARG A 541 -19.52 14.54 -9.08
C ARG A 541 -18.98 15.96 -9.21
N GLU A 542 -18.61 16.61 -8.11
CA GLU A 542 -18.02 17.96 -8.12
C GLU A 542 -16.68 17.96 -8.87
N MET A 543 -15.82 16.97 -8.63
CA MET A 543 -14.56 16.79 -9.35
C MET A 543 -14.77 16.58 -10.86
N TYR A 544 -15.72 15.74 -11.26
CA TYR A 544 -16.01 15.52 -12.69
C TYR A 544 -16.63 16.73 -13.37
N SER A 545 -17.43 17.51 -12.65
CA SER A 545 -17.96 18.79 -13.13
C SER A 545 -16.84 19.81 -13.33
N GLU A 546 -15.87 19.84 -12.42
CA GLU A 546 -14.71 20.71 -12.53
C GLU A 546 -13.77 20.29 -13.68
N CYS A 547 -13.53 18.98 -13.82
CA CYS A 547 -12.83 18.43 -14.99
C CYS A 547 -13.55 18.80 -16.29
N HIS A 548 -14.89 18.73 -16.30
CA HIS A 548 -15.68 19.17 -17.44
C HIS A 548 -15.49 20.66 -17.71
N ARG A 549 -15.49 21.54 -16.70
CA ARG A 549 -15.27 22.98 -16.88
C ARG A 549 -13.93 23.30 -17.54
N VAL A 550 -12.85 22.67 -17.08
CA VAL A 550 -11.48 22.99 -17.54
C VAL A 550 -11.14 22.37 -18.90
N THR A 551 -11.80 21.27 -19.29
CA THR A 551 -11.53 20.58 -20.57
C THR A 551 -12.06 21.39 -21.76
N LYS A 552 -11.32 21.42 -22.87
CA LYS A 552 -11.74 22.04 -24.14
C LYS A 552 -12.98 21.35 -24.73
N PRO A 553 -13.76 22.01 -25.61
CA PRO A 553 -14.91 21.40 -26.27
C PRO A 553 -14.59 20.08 -27.02
N ASP A 554 -13.44 20.01 -27.68
CA ASP A 554 -12.92 18.84 -28.40
C ASP A 554 -12.00 17.95 -27.55
N GLY A 555 -11.75 18.35 -26.29
CA GLY A 555 -10.91 17.63 -25.35
C GLY A 555 -11.49 16.28 -24.92
N ARG A 556 -10.68 15.52 -24.18
CA ARG A 556 -11.02 14.18 -23.69
C ARG A 556 -10.72 14.05 -22.21
N MET A 557 -11.43 13.14 -21.56
CA MET A 557 -11.08 12.65 -20.23
C MET A 557 -10.86 11.14 -20.30
N VAL A 558 -9.78 10.66 -19.72
CA VAL A 558 -9.48 9.24 -19.55
C VAL A 558 -9.48 8.95 -18.06
N LEU A 559 -10.37 8.06 -17.64
CA LEU A 559 -10.51 7.67 -16.24
C LEU A 559 -10.07 6.23 -16.07
N MET A 560 -9.17 5.98 -15.14
CA MET A 560 -8.83 4.62 -14.71
C MET A 560 -9.84 4.14 -13.66
N PHE A 561 -10.22 2.87 -13.74
CA PHE A 561 -11.22 2.28 -12.86
C PHE A 561 -10.95 0.80 -12.61
N THR A 562 -11.00 0.40 -11.34
CA THR A 562 -10.77 -0.99 -10.91
C THR A 562 -11.80 -1.44 -9.87
N HIS A 563 -13.09 -1.51 -10.23
CA HIS A 563 -14.13 -2.04 -9.34
C HIS A 563 -14.96 -3.17 -9.98
N LYS A 564 -15.26 -4.20 -9.18
CA LYS A 564 -16.03 -5.39 -9.62
C LYS A 564 -17.54 -5.28 -9.36
N SER A 565 -17.96 -4.44 -8.43
CA SER A 565 -19.39 -4.32 -8.09
C SER A 565 -20.14 -3.46 -9.12
N GLN A 566 -21.34 -3.90 -9.50
CA GLN A 566 -22.27 -3.13 -10.33
C GLN A 566 -22.61 -1.77 -9.68
N GLU A 567 -22.68 -1.73 -8.35
CA GLU A 567 -22.94 -0.50 -7.60
C GLU A 567 -21.82 0.54 -7.80
N GLY A 568 -20.55 0.13 -7.77
CA GLY A 568 -19.43 1.03 -8.03
C GLY A 568 -19.42 1.55 -9.47
N TRP A 569 -19.82 0.69 -10.43
CA TRP A 569 -20.04 1.09 -11.81
C TRP A 569 -21.18 2.11 -11.94
N GLU A 570 -22.31 1.87 -11.29
CA GLU A 570 -23.48 2.77 -11.33
C GLU A 570 -23.12 4.15 -10.79
N THR A 571 -22.61 4.21 -9.56
CA THR A 571 -22.19 5.44 -8.92
C THR A 571 -21.25 6.25 -9.81
N LEU A 572 -20.21 5.60 -10.33
CA LEU A 572 -19.20 6.27 -11.16
C LEU A 572 -19.79 6.79 -12.47
N THR A 573 -20.46 5.91 -13.22
CA THR A 573 -20.99 6.23 -14.55
C THR A 573 -22.10 7.26 -14.45
N GLN A 574 -22.95 7.20 -13.42
CA GLN A 574 -23.96 8.21 -13.15
C GLN A 574 -23.33 9.57 -12.87
N ALA A 575 -22.31 9.65 -12.00
CA ALA A 575 -21.62 10.89 -11.71
C ALA A 575 -20.97 11.53 -12.95
N LEU A 576 -20.37 10.72 -13.83
CA LEU A 576 -19.82 11.17 -15.12
C LEU A 576 -20.92 11.74 -16.02
N ILE A 577 -22.00 10.98 -16.21
CA ILE A 577 -23.11 11.34 -17.09
C ILE A 577 -23.82 12.60 -16.60
N ASP A 578 -24.07 12.72 -15.29
CA ASP A 578 -24.68 13.90 -14.66
C ASP A 578 -23.81 15.15 -14.83
N SER A 579 -22.48 14.98 -14.83
CA SER A 579 -21.50 16.06 -15.01
C SER A 579 -21.32 16.48 -16.48
N GLY A 580 -22.15 15.97 -17.39
CA GLY A 580 -22.14 16.33 -18.81
C GLY A 580 -21.16 15.52 -19.68
N TRP A 581 -20.57 14.45 -19.14
CA TRP A 581 -19.69 13.57 -19.92
C TRP A 581 -20.48 12.54 -20.73
N CYS A 582 -19.96 12.24 -21.92
CA CYS A 582 -20.37 11.12 -22.74
C CYS A 582 -19.25 10.08 -22.71
N ILE A 583 -19.57 8.84 -22.29
CA ILE A 583 -18.62 7.73 -22.19
C ILE A 583 -18.50 7.09 -23.58
N ASN A 584 -17.39 7.30 -24.28
CA ASN A 584 -17.23 6.87 -25.67
C ASN A 584 -16.76 5.43 -25.81
N ALA A 585 -15.88 4.97 -24.92
CA ALA A 585 -15.29 3.64 -24.97
C ALA A 585 -14.80 3.17 -23.60
N THR A 586 -14.76 1.85 -23.41
CA THR A 586 -14.12 1.16 -22.27
C THR A 586 -13.02 0.24 -22.80
N TYR A 587 -11.82 0.35 -22.22
CA TYR A 587 -10.68 -0.49 -22.58
C TYR A 587 -10.20 -1.27 -21.36
N PRO A 588 -10.33 -2.61 -21.34
CA PRO A 588 -9.64 -3.45 -20.37
C PRO A 588 -8.16 -3.55 -20.75
N VAL A 589 -7.27 -3.25 -19.80
CA VAL A 589 -5.82 -3.31 -19.98
C VAL A 589 -5.21 -4.17 -18.87
N GLU A 590 -4.44 -5.18 -19.26
CA GLU A 590 -3.77 -6.08 -18.32
C GLU A 590 -2.61 -5.35 -17.64
N SER A 591 -2.82 -4.91 -16.40
CA SER A 591 -1.93 -3.96 -15.70
C SER A 591 -1.05 -4.57 -14.60
N GLU A 592 -1.39 -5.76 -14.06
CA GLU A 592 -0.77 -6.29 -12.84
C GLU A 592 -0.03 -7.63 -13.03
N ALA A 593 1.04 -7.87 -12.26
CA ALA A 593 1.72 -9.16 -12.18
C ALA A 593 1.12 -10.02 -11.05
N GLY A 594 0.88 -11.31 -11.30
CA GLY A 594 0.21 -12.27 -10.38
C GLY A 594 0.89 -12.57 -9.03
N HIS A 595 1.82 -11.72 -8.54
CA HIS A 595 2.65 -11.97 -7.34
C HIS A 595 2.66 -10.84 -6.29
N SER A 596 1.80 -9.84 -6.40
CA SER A 596 1.64 -8.83 -5.34
C SER A 596 0.96 -9.46 -4.09
N MET A 597 1.68 -9.57 -2.98
CA MET A 597 1.16 -10.14 -1.72
C MET A 597 0.05 -9.30 -1.08
N HIS A 598 -0.18 -8.05 -1.54
CA HIS A 598 -1.29 -7.21 -1.08
C HIS A 598 -2.65 -7.60 -1.69
N ILE A 599 -2.66 -8.49 -2.69
CA ILE A 599 -3.86 -8.91 -3.43
C ILE A 599 -4.38 -10.27 -2.92
N ARG A 600 -3.68 -10.92 -1.98
CA ARG A 600 -4.04 -12.29 -1.57
C ARG A 600 -5.33 -12.39 -0.75
N ASP A 601 -5.77 -11.29 -0.13
CA ASP A 601 -7.02 -11.23 0.64
C ASP A 601 -8.04 -10.21 0.08
N ASN A 602 -7.63 -9.34 -0.86
CA ASN A 602 -8.52 -8.40 -1.55
C ASN A 602 -8.41 -8.64 -3.05
N ALA A 603 -9.43 -9.28 -3.59
CA ALA A 603 -9.55 -9.69 -4.98
C ALA A 603 -9.59 -8.50 -5.95
N SER A 604 -8.47 -7.85 -6.23
CA SER A 604 -8.33 -6.91 -7.36
C SER A 604 -8.63 -7.65 -8.67
N ALA A 605 -9.15 -6.93 -9.66
CA ALA A 605 -9.29 -7.46 -11.00
C ALA A 605 -7.90 -7.56 -11.62
N GLU A 606 -7.58 -8.67 -12.29
CA GLU A 606 -6.30 -8.84 -13.01
C GLU A 606 -6.12 -7.83 -14.17
N SER A 607 -7.13 -7.00 -14.46
CA SER A 607 -7.11 -5.98 -15.52
C SER A 607 -7.72 -4.67 -15.03
N SER A 608 -7.05 -3.55 -15.36
CA SER A 608 -7.54 -2.18 -15.13
C SER A 608 -8.41 -1.72 -16.28
N ILE A 609 -9.46 -0.95 -15.99
CA ILE A 609 -10.43 -0.51 -16.99
C ILE A 609 -10.24 0.98 -17.23
N PHE A 610 -10.15 1.38 -18.49
CA PHE A 610 -10.01 2.77 -18.90
C PHE A 610 -11.29 3.24 -19.59
N LEU A 611 -11.91 4.29 -19.04
CA LEU A 611 -13.08 4.95 -19.59
C LEU A 611 -12.65 6.20 -20.35
N VAL A 612 -12.94 6.25 -21.65
CA VAL A 612 -12.66 7.43 -22.48
C VAL A 612 -13.93 8.24 -22.65
N CYS A 613 -13.90 9.49 -22.20
CA CYS A 613 -15.04 10.39 -22.17
C CYS A 613 -14.79 11.64 -23.02
N HIS A 614 -15.87 12.22 -23.55
CA HIS A 614 -15.88 13.53 -24.20
C HIS A 614 -17.07 14.35 -23.73
N LYS A 615 -17.06 15.66 -23.96
CA LYS A 615 -18.17 16.54 -23.61
C LYS A 615 -19.40 16.20 -24.44
N ARG A 616 -20.55 16.08 -23.80
CA ARG A 616 -21.83 15.86 -24.50
C ARG A 616 -22.19 17.11 -25.30
N ALA A 617 -22.67 16.91 -26.53
CA ALA A 617 -23.16 18.00 -27.35
C ALA A 617 -24.46 18.58 -26.73
N THR A 618 -24.55 19.91 -26.64
CA THR A 618 -25.70 20.63 -26.04
C THR A 618 -26.90 20.81 -26.99
N ASN A 619 -26.95 20.06 -28.11
CA ASN A 619 -27.97 20.27 -29.14
C ASN A 619 -29.20 19.39 -28.89
N GLY A 620 -30.30 20.01 -28.43
CA GLY A 620 -31.65 19.45 -28.41
C GLY A 620 -32.00 18.70 -27.13
N ASN A 621 -32.50 19.42 -26.13
CA ASN A 621 -32.91 18.95 -24.78
C ASN A 621 -34.16 18.04 -24.77
N GLU A 622 -34.35 17.17 -25.75
CA GLU A 622 -35.40 16.15 -25.64
C GLU A 622 -34.83 14.88 -24.98
N PRO A 623 -35.43 14.40 -23.87
CA PRO A 623 -35.01 13.15 -23.26
C PRO A 623 -35.05 12.01 -24.27
N GLY A 624 -34.02 11.16 -24.28
CA GLY A 624 -34.06 9.92 -25.04
C GLY A 624 -35.16 9.01 -24.51
N LEU A 625 -35.86 8.30 -25.40
CA LEU A 625 -36.81 7.26 -24.99
C LEU A 625 -36.12 5.90 -24.99
N TRP A 626 -36.22 5.16 -23.88
CA TRP A 626 -35.71 3.79 -23.74
C TRP A 626 -36.31 2.89 -24.82
N LYS A 627 -37.64 2.95 -24.94
CA LYS A 627 -38.43 2.31 -25.99
C LYS A 627 -39.13 3.40 -26.80
N ALA A 628 -38.81 3.49 -28.09
CA ALA A 628 -39.49 4.37 -29.04
C ALA A 628 -40.17 3.54 -30.12
N PHE A 629 -41.23 4.10 -30.73
CA PHE A 629 -41.91 3.48 -31.86
C PHE A 629 -40.94 3.25 -33.03
N GLY A 630 -41.10 2.13 -33.74
CA GLY A 630 -40.29 1.79 -34.90
C GLY A 630 -38.86 1.33 -34.61
N GLY A 631 -38.56 0.88 -33.38
CA GLY A 631 -37.24 0.34 -33.02
C GLY A 631 -36.14 1.39 -32.91
N GLN A 632 -36.49 2.67 -32.80
CA GLN A 632 -35.52 3.77 -32.71
C GLN A 632 -35.13 4.14 -31.27
N GLY A 633 -35.59 3.37 -30.28
CA GLY A 633 -35.33 3.62 -28.87
C GLY A 633 -33.87 3.37 -28.47
N VAL A 634 -33.46 3.93 -27.33
CA VAL A 634 -32.11 3.75 -26.77
C VAL A 634 -31.79 2.27 -26.55
N GLN A 635 -32.75 1.46 -26.10
CA GLN A 635 -32.55 0.02 -25.89
C GLN A 635 -32.11 -0.69 -27.18
N GLN A 636 -32.81 -0.45 -28.29
CA GLN A 636 -32.49 -1.11 -29.56
C GLN A 636 -31.12 -0.65 -30.08
N ARG A 637 -30.80 0.63 -29.97
CA ARG A 637 -29.48 1.15 -30.34
C ARG A 637 -28.36 0.53 -29.51
N ILE A 638 -28.57 0.29 -28.22
CA ILE A 638 -27.62 -0.45 -27.37
C ILE A 638 -27.41 -1.87 -27.93
N VAL A 639 -28.49 -2.57 -28.28
CA VAL A 639 -28.39 -3.91 -28.87
C VAL A 639 -27.55 -3.89 -30.15
N ASP A 640 -27.85 -2.95 -31.06
CA ASP A 640 -27.17 -2.85 -32.35
C ASP A 640 -25.67 -2.52 -32.18
N GLU A 641 -25.32 -1.56 -31.33
CA GLU A 641 -23.93 -1.15 -31.07
C GLU A 641 -23.12 -2.22 -30.33
N VAL A 642 -23.74 -2.95 -29.39
CA VAL A 642 -23.07 -4.07 -28.70
C VAL A 642 -22.83 -5.22 -29.67
N GLN A 643 -23.80 -5.56 -30.53
CA GLN A 643 -23.63 -6.59 -31.57
C GLN A 643 -22.54 -6.23 -32.57
N ALA A 644 -22.49 -4.98 -33.03
CA ALA A 644 -21.43 -4.49 -33.90
C ALA A 644 -20.06 -4.57 -33.20
N GLY A 645 -19.98 -4.11 -31.95
CA GLY A 645 -18.77 -4.16 -31.14
C GLY A 645 -18.24 -5.57 -30.92
N LEU A 646 -19.12 -6.56 -30.70
CA LEU A 646 -18.73 -7.96 -30.55
C LEU A 646 -17.97 -8.49 -31.77
N GLY A 647 -18.38 -8.12 -32.99
CA GLY A 647 -17.66 -8.46 -34.21
C GLY A 647 -16.26 -7.82 -34.28
N GLU A 648 -16.11 -6.57 -33.83
CA GLU A 648 -14.80 -5.91 -33.75
C GLU A 648 -13.88 -6.55 -32.69
N PHE A 649 -14.44 -6.97 -31.55
CA PHE A 649 -13.69 -7.53 -30.44
C PHE A 649 -13.14 -8.93 -30.72
N GLU A 650 -13.70 -9.69 -31.68
CA GLU A 650 -13.18 -11.02 -32.05
C GLU A 650 -11.72 -10.96 -32.51
N ALA A 651 -11.33 -9.92 -33.26
CA ALA A 651 -9.96 -9.74 -33.74
C ALA A 651 -8.96 -9.46 -32.60
N LEU A 652 -9.44 -8.95 -31.46
CA LEU A 652 -8.62 -8.62 -30.29
C LEU A 652 -8.35 -9.82 -29.39
N SER A 653 -9.02 -10.97 -29.61
CA SER A 653 -8.88 -12.18 -28.80
C SER A 653 -9.02 -11.91 -27.29
N LEU A 654 -9.93 -11.02 -26.91
CA LEU A 654 -10.19 -10.65 -25.52
C LEU A 654 -10.69 -11.87 -24.73
N ARG A 655 -10.35 -11.92 -23.44
CA ARG A 655 -10.99 -12.88 -22.53
C ARG A 655 -12.48 -12.55 -22.45
N PRO A 656 -13.37 -13.52 -22.24
CA PRO A 656 -14.81 -13.23 -22.26
C PRO A 656 -15.30 -12.21 -21.22
N VAL A 657 -14.64 -12.12 -20.07
CA VAL A 657 -14.89 -11.04 -19.08
C VAL A 657 -14.49 -9.67 -19.63
N ASP A 658 -13.38 -9.57 -20.35
CA ASP A 658 -12.91 -8.33 -20.97
C ASP A 658 -13.82 -7.93 -22.15
N THR A 659 -14.34 -8.91 -22.91
CA THR A 659 -15.37 -8.69 -23.95
C THR A 659 -16.65 -8.11 -23.35
N MET A 660 -17.07 -8.60 -22.18
CA MET A 660 -18.22 -8.06 -21.45
C MET A 660 -17.99 -6.59 -21.04
N VAL A 661 -16.82 -6.30 -20.45
CA VAL A 661 -16.44 -4.94 -20.05
C VAL A 661 -16.33 -3.99 -21.25
N ALA A 662 -15.79 -4.44 -22.38
CA ALA A 662 -15.74 -3.65 -23.61
C ALA A 662 -17.15 -3.35 -24.15
N SER A 663 -18.08 -4.31 -24.01
CA SER A 663 -19.48 -4.15 -24.39
C SER A 663 -20.23 -3.14 -23.51
N TYR A 664 -19.86 -3.02 -22.23
CA TYR A 664 -20.38 -1.96 -21.35
C TYR A 664 -20.08 -0.56 -21.89
N GLY A 665 -18.89 -0.33 -22.47
CA GLY A 665 -18.57 0.95 -23.08
C GLY A 665 -19.48 1.32 -24.24
N ARG A 666 -19.89 0.34 -25.07
CA ARG A 666 -20.86 0.55 -26.16
C ARG A 666 -22.22 0.95 -25.63
N ALA A 667 -22.72 0.24 -24.63
CA ALA A 667 -24.01 0.56 -24.03
C ALA A 667 -24.02 1.92 -23.32
N LEU A 668 -22.97 2.21 -22.55
CA LEU A 668 -22.80 3.49 -21.86
C LEU A 668 -22.67 4.65 -22.84
N ARG A 669 -22.06 4.45 -24.01
CA ARG A 669 -22.02 5.46 -25.07
C ARG A 669 -23.42 5.85 -25.53
N VAL A 670 -24.21 4.89 -25.96
CA VAL A 670 -25.57 5.16 -26.45
C VAL A 670 -26.43 5.82 -25.36
N LEU A 671 -26.35 5.33 -24.12
CA LEU A 671 -27.08 5.91 -23.00
C LEU A 671 -26.64 7.36 -22.74
N SER A 672 -25.34 7.60 -22.62
CA SER A 672 -24.79 8.90 -22.25
C SER A 672 -24.93 9.94 -23.36
N GLU A 673 -24.91 9.57 -24.65
CA GLU A 673 -25.17 10.49 -25.77
C GLU A 673 -26.60 11.05 -25.77
N LYS A 674 -27.58 10.26 -25.29
CA LYS A 674 -29.01 10.58 -25.31
C LYS A 674 -29.59 10.98 -23.96
N TRP A 675 -28.73 11.21 -22.97
CA TRP A 675 -29.14 11.47 -21.61
C TRP A 675 -29.77 12.87 -21.42
N PRO A 676 -30.85 13.01 -20.61
CA PRO A 676 -31.50 11.96 -19.82
C PRO A 676 -32.32 10.98 -20.66
N VAL A 677 -32.38 9.71 -20.25
CA VAL A 677 -33.19 8.68 -20.93
C VAL A 677 -34.34 8.24 -20.03
N LEU A 678 -35.55 8.20 -20.58
CA LEU A 678 -36.77 7.84 -19.87
C LEU A 678 -37.41 6.57 -20.47
N ASP A 679 -38.01 5.74 -19.63
CA ASP A 679 -38.91 4.65 -20.04
C ASP A 679 -40.31 4.96 -19.52
N GLY A 680 -41.12 5.61 -20.35
CA GLY A 680 -42.31 6.33 -19.87
C GLY A 680 -41.89 7.57 -19.10
N ASP A 681 -42.29 7.66 -17.83
CA ASP A 681 -41.92 8.77 -16.93
C ASP A 681 -40.73 8.44 -16.00
N GLU A 682 -40.24 7.20 -16.04
CA GLU A 682 -39.18 6.72 -15.15
C GLU A 682 -37.79 6.90 -15.79
N PRO A 683 -36.79 7.45 -15.07
CA PRO A 683 -35.43 7.57 -15.56
C PRO A 683 -34.75 6.21 -15.68
N VAL A 684 -33.97 6.04 -16.74
CA VAL A 684 -33.16 4.85 -16.97
C VAL A 684 -31.79 5.01 -16.36
N SER A 685 -31.41 4.15 -15.39
CA SER A 685 -30.08 4.18 -14.79
C SER A 685 -29.02 3.50 -15.68
N PRO A 686 -27.72 3.83 -15.49
CA PRO A 686 -26.61 3.16 -16.15
C PRO A 686 -26.63 1.64 -15.98
N ILE A 687 -26.99 1.12 -14.80
CA ILE A 687 -27.10 -0.34 -14.56
C ILE A 687 -28.04 -1.00 -15.56
N ARG A 688 -29.15 -0.35 -15.90
CA ARG A 688 -30.11 -0.91 -16.85
C ARG A 688 -29.50 -1.06 -18.26
N ALA A 689 -28.68 -0.09 -18.69
CA ALA A 689 -27.94 -0.19 -19.95
C ALA A 689 -26.85 -1.27 -19.89
N LEU A 690 -26.15 -1.40 -18.76
CA LEU A 690 -25.15 -2.46 -18.56
C LEU A 690 -25.78 -3.85 -18.62
N ASN A 691 -26.92 -4.04 -17.96
CA ASN A 691 -27.66 -5.31 -17.99
C ASN A 691 -28.14 -5.65 -19.41
N GLU A 692 -28.58 -4.66 -20.19
CA GLU A 692 -28.95 -4.87 -21.59
C GLU A 692 -27.73 -5.31 -22.42
N ALA A 693 -26.57 -4.68 -22.22
CA ALA A 693 -25.32 -5.10 -22.86
C ALA A 693 -24.97 -6.56 -22.53
N SER A 694 -25.03 -6.92 -21.24
CA SER A 694 -24.77 -8.30 -20.80
C SER A 694 -25.70 -9.31 -21.45
N ARG A 695 -26.99 -8.98 -21.55
CA ARG A 695 -27.98 -9.83 -22.22
C ARG A 695 -27.59 -10.10 -23.68
N VAL A 696 -27.15 -9.06 -24.40
CA VAL A 696 -26.74 -9.16 -25.81
C VAL A 696 -25.47 -10.01 -25.96
N VAL A 697 -24.47 -9.81 -25.09
CA VAL A 697 -23.24 -10.61 -25.08
C VAL A 697 -23.56 -12.08 -24.81
N ALA A 698 -24.37 -12.37 -23.80
CA ALA A 698 -24.81 -13.74 -23.50
C ALA A 698 -25.54 -14.36 -24.70
N GLN A 699 -26.47 -13.62 -25.32
CA GLN A 699 -27.17 -14.09 -26.52
C GLN A 699 -26.23 -14.41 -27.68
N HIS A 700 -25.21 -13.58 -27.92
CA HIS A 700 -24.22 -13.80 -28.95
C HIS A 700 -23.40 -15.09 -28.69
N HIS A 701 -22.96 -15.33 -27.45
CA HIS A 701 -22.26 -16.56 -27.10
C HIS A 701 -23.13 -17.81 -27.30
N ILE A 702 -24.40 -17.76 -26.89
CA ILE A 702 -25.33 -18.87 -27.10
C ILE A 702 -25.56 -19.12 -28.59
N GLN A 703 -25.78 -18.07 -29.40
CA GLN A 703 -25.94 -18.22 -30.84
C GLN A 703 -24.69 -18.80 -31.49
N LYS A 704 -23.49 -18.39 -31.07
CA LYS A 704 -22.23 -18.94 -31.58
C LYS A 704 -22.06 -20.42 -31.23
N LEU A 705 -22.35 -20.80 -29.99
CA LEU A 705 -22.28 -22.19 -29.53
C LEU A 705 -23.32 -23.10 -30.19
N THR A 706 -24.50 -22.55 -30.49
CA THR A 706 -25.64 -23.32 -31.01
C THR A 706 -25.81 -23.19 -32.52
N GLU A 707 -24.88 -22.53 -33.21
CA GLU A 707 -24.97 -22.19 -34.64
C GLU A 707 -26.30 -21.50 -34.99
N GLY A 708 -26.78 -20.63 -34.11
CA GLY A 708 -28.01 -19.84 -34.27
C GLY A 708 -29.31 -20.59 -33.99
N ARG A 709 -29.26 -21.82 -33.46
CA ARG A 709 -30.45 -22.66 -33.24
C ARG A 709 -31.27 -22.28 -32.01
N LEU A 710 -30.67 -21.59 -31.03
CA LEU A 710 -31.31 -21.26 -29.76
C LEU A 710 -31.05 -19.80 -29.37
N LYS A 711 -32.04 -19.15 -28.76
CA LYS A 711 -31.92 -17.88 -28.04
C LYS A 711 -31.84 -18.15 -26.53
N VAL A 712 -31.35 -17.17 -25.75
CA VAL A 712 -31.35 -17.21 -24.27
C VAL A 712 -32.76 -17.51 -23.73
N GLU A 713 -33.78 -16.95 -24.40
CA GLU A 713 -35.20 -17.05 -24.05
C GLU A 713 -35.79 -18.45 -24.30
N ASP A 714 -35.14 -19.24 -25.15
CA ASP A 714 -35.56 -20.61 -25.50
C ASP A 714 -35.06 -21.64 -24.48
N LEU A 715 -34.27 -21.21 -23.49
CA LEU A 715 -33.60 -22.05 -22.51
C LEU A 715 -34.21 -21.86 -21.11
N THR A 716 -34.25 -22.92 -20.31
CA THR A 716 -34.54 -22.79 -18.88
C THR A 716 -33.43 -21.96 -18.21
N PRO A 717 -33.69 -21.29 -17.06
CA PRO A 717 -32.67 -20.51 -16.36
C PRO A 717 -31.35 -21.26 -16.14
N GLU A 718 -31.42 -22.54 -15.78
CA GLU A 718 -30.25 -23.41 -15.61
C GLU A 718 -29.52 -23.64 -16.92
N ALA A 719 -30.24 -23.95 -18.00
CA ALA A 719 -29.65 -24.18 -19.31
C ALA A 719 -29.07 -22.88 -19.88
N ALA A 720 -29.76 -21.75 -19.74
CA ALA A 720 -29.28 -20.44 -20.13
C ALA A 720 -27.99 -20.09 -19.38
N MET A 721 -27.96 -20.34 -18.08
CA MET A 721 -26.80 -20.10 -17.24
C MET A 721 -25.64 -21.04 -17.58
N ALA A 722 -25.88 -22.34 -17.70
CA ALA A 722 -24.86 -23.33 -18.02
C ALA A 722 -24.25 -23.08 -19.41
N VAL A 723 -25.07 -22.80 -20.42
CA VAL A 723 -24.57 -22.50 -21.78
C VAL A 723 -23.85 -21.16 -21.82
N THR A 724 -24.33 -20.15 -21.07
CA THR A 724 -23.64 -18.86 -20.97
C THR A 724 -22.30 -19.00 -20.26
N LEU A 725 -22.24 -19.69 -19.13
CA LEU A 725 -21.00 -19.96 -18.41
C LEU A 725 -20.04 -20.82 -19.24
N TYR A 726 -20.53 -21.83 -19.94
CA TYR A 726 -19.72 -22.62 -20.86
C TYR A 726 -19.21 -21.77 -22.04
N GLY A 727 -20.03 -20.86 -22.56
CA GLY A 727 -19.63 -19.96 -23.65
C GLY A 727 -18.63 -18.89 -23.24
N ILE A 728 -18.70 -18.41 -22.00
CA ILE A 728 -17.81 -17.38 -21.44
C ILE A 728 -16.53 -18.01 -20.84
N CYS A 729 -16.61 -19.18 -20.23
CA CYS A 729 -15.52 -19.73 -19.42
C CYS A 729 -15.06 -21.14 -19.84
N GLY A 730 -15.76 -21.78 -20.77
CA GLY A 730 -15.50 -23.16 -21.16
C GLY A 730 -15.64 -24.12 -19.98
N LEU A 731 -14.63 -24.99 -19.81
CA LEU A 731 -14.53 -25.93 -18.68
C LEU A 731 -13.52 -25.47 -17.60
N GLN A 732 -13.08 -24.20 -17.65
CA GLN A 732 -12.13 -23.68 -16.68
C GLN A 732 -12.81 -23.38 -15.34
N PRO A 733 -12.09 -23.46 -14.20
CA PRO A 733 -12.60 -22.98 -12.92
C PRO A 733 -12.98 -21.50 -12.98
N ILE A 734 -14.15 -21.15 -12.43
CA ILE A 734 -14.70 -19.79 -12.43
C ILE A 734 -14.89 -19.35 -10.98
N ARG A 735 -14.69 -18.06 -10.69
CA ARG A 735 -14.92 -17.51 -9.36
C ARG A 735 -16.41 -17.33 -9.09
N TYR A 736 -16.84 -17.55 -7.85
CA TYR A 736 -18.24 -17.36 -7.44
C TYR A 736 -18.80 -15.98 -7.82
N ASP A 737 -18.04 -14.90 -7.60
CA ASP A 737 -18.48 -13.53 -7.90
C ASP A 737 -18.71 -13.29 -9.41
N GLU A 738 -17.96 -13.99 -10.27
CA GLU A 738 -18.13 -13.90 -11.74
C GLU A 738 -19.43 -14.59 -12.14
N VAL A 739 -19.69 -15.77 -11.58
CA VAL A 739 -20.97 -16.48 -11.76
C VAL A 739 -22.13 -15.61 -11.24
N LEU A 740 -21.98 -14.97 -10.09
CA LEU A 740 -22.99 -14.09 -9.50
C LEU A 740 -23.33 -12.89 -10.39
N ASN A 741 -22.32 -12.26 -11.01
CA ASN A 741 -22.54 -11.15 -11.94
C ASN A 741 -23.29 -11.61 -13.20
N ILE A 742 -22.91 -12.76 -13.76
CA ILE A 742 -23.59 -13.34 -14.93
C ILE A 742 -25.04 -13.70 -14.58
N ALA A 743 -25.29 -14.31 -13.42
CA ALA A 743 -26.63 -14.67 -12.95
C ALA A 743 -27.54 -13.43 -12.87
N ARG A 744 -27.06 -12.37 -12.20
CA ARG A 744 -27.77 -11.10 -12.08
C ARG A 744 -28.11 -10.50 -13.43
N SER A 745 -27.17 -10.56 -14.38
CA SER A 745 -27.37 -10.04 -15.73
C SER A 745 -28.46 -10.77 -16.52
N LEU A 746 -28.66 -12.06 -16.24
CA LEU A 746 -29.71 -12.89 -16.84
C LEU A 746 -31.03 -12.83 -16.06
N GLY A 747 -31.07 -12.10 -14.93
CA GLY A 747 -32.22 -12.07 -14.03
C GLY A 747 -32.46 -13.42 -13.34
N ILE A 748 -31.38 -14.15 -13.05
CA ILE A 748 -31.37 -15.47 -12.40
C ILE A 748 -30.79 -15.32 -10.98
N ALA A 749 -31.49 -15.81 -9.97
CA ALA A 749 -30.99 -15.81 -8.59
C ALA A 749 -30.04 -17.00 -8.33
N ILE A 750 -28.97 -16.79 -7.57
CA ILE A 750 -28.10 -17.89 -7.11
C ILE A 750 -28.46 -18.24 -5.67
N GLU A 751 -28.79 -19.51 -5.41
CA GLU A 751 -29.18 -19.99 -4.09
C GLU A 751 -28.26 -21.12 -3.58
N SER A 752 -27.87 -21.06 -2.31
CA SER A 752 -27.20 -22.17 -1.63
C SER A 752 -28.24 -23.22 -1.24
N ARG A 753 -28.13 -24.44 -1.79
CA ARG A 753 -29.02 -25.58 -1.41
C ARG A 753 -28.30 -26.93 -1.49
N THR A 754 -28.64 -27.82 -0.56
CA THR A 754 -27.97 -29.12 -0.34
C THR A 754 -28.69 -30.31 -0.99
N ALA A 755 -29.99 -30.21 -1.34
CA ALA A 755 -30.75 -31.22 -2.09
C ALA A 755 -32.14 -30.70 -2.52
N GLY A 756 -32.81 -31.39 -3.47
CA GLY A 756 -34.23 -31.19 -3.81
C GLY A 756 -34.51 -30.00 -4.74
N TYR A 757 -33.76 -29.89 -5.83
CA TYR A 757 -33.90 -28.81 -6.81
C TYR A 757 -35.14 -29.00 -7.70
N ASP A 758 -36.00 -27.99 -7.77
CA ASP A 758 -37.15 -27.92 -8.68
C ASP A 758 -36.94 -26.75 -9.64
N ALA A 759 -36.84 -27.03 -10.95
CA ALA A 759 -36.46 -26.10 -12.02
C ALA A 759 -37.59 -25.12 -12.43
N ALA A 760 -38.48 -24.80 -11.49
CA ALA A 760 -39.69 -24.03 -11.75
C ALA A 760 -39.51 -22.50 -11.56
N GLY A 761 -38.37 -22.06 -11.00
CA GLY A 761 -38.05 -20.65 -10.72
C GLY A 761 -36.95 -20.07 -11.61
N LYS A 762 -36.79 -18.74 -11.63
CA LYS A 762 -35.59 -18.08 -12.21
C LYS A 762 -34.42 -18.11 -11.23
N ASN A 763 -34.00 -19.30 -10.81
CA ASN A 763 -32.89 -19.49 -9.90
C ASN A 763 -31.97 -20.61 -10.39
N ILE A 764 -30.78 -20.69 -9.81
CA ILE A 764 -29.81 -21.79 -9.97
C ILE A 764 -29.23 -22.15 -8.59
N GLY A 765 -29.02 -23.44 -8.36
CA GLY A 765 -28.45 -23.94 -7.12
C GLY A 765 -26.92 -24.02 -7.17
N TYR A 766 -26.26 -23.82 -6.04
CA TYR A 766 -24.90 -24.32 -5.84
C TYR A 766 -24.81 -25.12 -4.54
N ALA A 767 -24.09 -26.24 -4.60
CA ALA A 767 -23.94 -27.13 -3.45
C ALA A 767 -22.90 -26.57 -2.48
N THR A 768 -23.31 -26.23 -1.26
CA THR A 768 -22.39 -26.04 -0.14
C THR A 768 -22.14 -27.38 0.53
N GLU A 769 -20.96 -27.98 0.35
CA GLU A 769 -20.61 -29.20 1.07
C GLU A 769 -20.31 -28.87 2.55
N ALA A 770 -21.36 -28.70 3.34
CA ALA A 770 -21.28 -28.58 4.79
C ALA A 770 -22.55 -29.08 5.46
N ALA A 771 -22.73 -30.41 5.53
CA ALA A 771 -23.25 -31.13 6.70
C ALA A 771 -23.49 -32.62 6.37
N GLY A 772 -22.47 -33.48 6.53
CA GLY A 772 -22.65 -34.92 6.36
C GLY A 772 -21.43 -35.78 6.71
N ARG A 773 -21.23 -36.04 8.02
CA ARG A 773 -20.51 -37.18 8.63
C ARG A 773 -19.14 -37.63 8.04
N ARG A 774 -18.09 -37.43 8.87
CA ARG A 774 -16.83 -38.21 8.99
C ARG A 774 -16.27 -38.82 7.69
N ALA A 775 -15.34 -38.12 7.05
CA ALA A 775 -14.33 -38.72 6.18
C ALA A 775 -12.92 -38.17 6.51
N SER A 776 -11.96 -39.07 6.42
CA SER A 776 -10.53 -38.97 6.74
C SER A 776 -9.84 -37.71 6.21
N ARG A 777 -9.09 -37.01 7.08
CA ARG A 777 -8.15 -35.94 6.68
C ARG A 777 -6.88 -36.57 6.10
N SER A 778 -6.88 -36.77 4.79
CA SER A 778 -5.67 -36.89 3.98
C SER A 778 -5.91 -36.20 2.64
N ASP A 779 -4.87 -35.49 2.20
CA ASP A 779 -4.66 -34.80 0.92
C ASP A 779 -5.03 -33.32 0.84
N ASP A 780 -3.94 -32.55 0.79
CA ASP A 780 -3.82 -31.21 0.23
C ASP A 780 -4.36 -31.20 -1.21
N ILE A 781 -5.59 -30.72 -1.42
CA ILE A 781 -6.05 -30.23 -2.73
C ILE A 781 -6.65 -28.82 -2.58
N VAL A 782 -6.01 -27.93 -3.31
CA VAL A 782 -6.35 -26.59 -3.77
C VAL A 782 -7.83 -26.41 -4.12
N GLY A 783 -8.44 -25.29 -3.69
CA GLY A 783 -9.65 -24.71 -4.29
C GLY A 783 -10.96 -25.43 -3.96
N TYR A 784 -11.82 -24.79 -3.16
CA TYR A 784 -13.20 -25.26 -2.98
C TYR A 784 -13.96 -25.12 -4.31
N HIS A 785 -14.34 -26.24 -4.93
CA HIS A 785 -15.19 -26.28 -6.13
C HIS A 785 -16.61 -26.70 -5.73
N ALA A 786 -17.55 -25.77 -5.72
CA ALA A 786 -18.98 -26.09 -5.62
C ALA A 786 -19.51 -26.32 -7.05
N PRO A 787 -20.08 -27.49 -7.38
CA PRO A 787 -20.77 -27.65 -8.65
C PRO A 787 -22.00 -26.73 -8.69
N LEU A 788 -22.16 -25.99 -9.79
CA LEU A 788 -23.45 -25.41 -10.17
C LEU A 788 -24.38 -26.58 -10.48
N VAL A 789 -25.55 -26.65 -9.84
CA VAL A 789 -26.53 -27.73 -10.01
C VAL A 789 -27.80 -27.17 -10.63
#